data_AF-A0A940KIB9-F1
#
_entry.id   AF-A0A940KIB9-F1
#
_cell.length_a   1.000
_cell.length_b   1.000
_cell.length_c   1.000
_cell.angle_alpha   90.00
_cell.angle_beta   90.00
_cell.angle_gamma   90.00
#
_symmetry.space_group_name_H-M   'P 1'
#
loop_
_entity.id
_entity.type
_entity.pdbx_description
1 polymer ?
#
loop_
_entity_poly.entity_id
_entity_poly.type
_entity_poly.pdbx_seq_one_letter_code
_entity_poly.pdbx_strand_id
1 'polypeptide(L)'
;MMTASAQQQLSTKVLVIGGGTGGTAAAIQAARMGIPVMLVEETNWLGGMLSAAGVSATDGNHRLPSGIWREFRDQLYKVYGGPKAVETGWVSNTQFEPHVADSILKSMAGKTKNLSIRYGWRFEKTLVKGNTIIGARFVNAKKQTLTITAPVTIDATEMGDALASAKVPYDLGMEAGSLTGEHVGIEETNDVVQDLTYVAILKDYGPAADCTIAKPAGYDPSEFDGACTDYYKDSSKAAPNVNSQTMLDYAKLPNGKYMLNWPKAGNDTYLNIVELTPAQRAKELEKAKATTRRFIYFIQHQLGYKYLGLTNDEFPTKDRFAIIPYYREGRRVQGIVRYTMRHLAEPFGYGEPLYRTGISVGDYPIDHHHKKNPEAPQHLEFYPVPSFTVPLGTLIPAKASGLIVAEKGISVSNVVNGTTRLQPCVLLTGQAAGVLAALTVRQRTTPAKVGVRAVQTALLKAGAYIMPYIDVPYDHPHFAAIQRIGATGILKGTGMAYKWANQTWFYPDSLANAASFVKDWAVFTGNQPDQGKESSSEGIDAGLIGGTEEAAPAAPAFRPLSIGLAAFYMYEYLQENPASGTLKPAPRSRDEFNTRLSTAWAQWNLTNFDLTRPITRAELAVMIDHLANPFAEEIDHKGYPRVK
;
A
#
# COMPACT_ATOMS: atom_id res chain seq x y z
N MET A 1 -35.46 27.18 -25.46
CA MET A 1 -35.98 26.00 -24.72
C MET A 1 -34.84 25.38 -23.94
N MET A 2 -34.84 25.49 -22.60
CA MET A 2 -33.90 24.76 -21.76
C MET A 2 -34.30 23.29 -21.79
N THR A 3 -33.52 22.43 -22.45
CA THR A 3 -33.67 20.99 -22.33
C THR A 3 -33.39 20.61 -20.88
N ALA A 4 -34.42 20.16 -20.16
CA ALA A 4 -34.28 19.63 -18.82
C ALA A 4 -33.23 18.51 -18.83
N SER A 5 -32.09 18.74 -18.17
CA SER A 5 -31.08 17.69 -17.96
C SER A 5 -31.72 16.60 -17.11
N ALA A 6 -31.79 15.37 -17.63
CA ALA A 6 -32.31 14.24 -16.89
C ALA A 6 -31.49 14.04 -15.61
N GLN A 7 -32.16 14.10 -14.45
CA GLN A 7 -31.56 13.88 -13.14
C GLN A 7 -31.91 12.47 -12.66
N GLN A 8 -30.90 11.63 -12.48
CA GLN A 8 -31.06 10.30 -11.90
C GLN A 8 -30.74 10.33 -10.40
N GLN A 9 -31.58 9.70 -9.57
CA GLN A 9 -31.31 9.48 -8.15
C GLN A 9 -31.25 7.98 -7.86
N LEU A 10 -30.19 7.53 -7.19
CA LEU A 10 -30.00 6.14 -6.76
C LEU A 10 -29.56 6.11 -5.30
N SER A 11 -29.62 4.93 -4.69
CA SER A 11 -29.09 4.69 -3.34
C SER A 11 -28.37 3.34 -3.28
N THR A 12 -27.35 3.25 -2.44
CA THR A 12 -26.60 2.01 -2.18
C THR A 12 -26.20 1.94 -0.70
N LYS A 13 -25.64 0.82 -0.23
CA LYS A 13 -25.10 0.72 1.13
C LYS A 13 -23.67 1.23 1.22
N VAL A 14 -22.87 0.99 0.19
CA VAL A 14 -21.52 1.57 0.05
C VAL A 14 -21.41 2.22 -1.32
N LEU A 15 -21.04 3.50 -1.34
CA LEU A 15 -20.65 4.22 -2.55
C LEU A 15 -19.13 4.30 -2.63
N VAL A 16 -18.53 3.90 -3.74
CA VAL A 16 -17.10 4.08 -4.02
C VAL A 16 -16.95 5.10 -5.13
N ILE A 17 -16.18 6.16 -4.88
CA ILE A 17 -15.93 7.26 -5.81
C ILE A 17 -14.53 7.08 -6.38
N GLY A 18 -14.42 6.68 -7.65
CA GLY A 18 -13.15 6.33 -8.30
C GLY A 18 -12.97 4.83 -8.44
N GLY A 19 -12.70 4.40 -9.67
CA GLY A 19 -12.34 3.05 -10.11
C GLY A 19 -10.83 2.83 -10.20
N GLY A 20 -10.05 3.61 -9.46
CA GLY A 20 -8.61 3.40 -9.29
C GLY A 20 -8.27 2.06 -8.66
N THR A 21 -6.99 1.87 -8.36
CA THR A 21 -6.45 0.66 -7.73
C THR A 21 -7.19 0.32 -6.43
N GLY A 22 -7.21 1.25 -5.49
CA GLY A 22 -7.83 1.10 -4.18
C GLY A 22 -9.35 1.07 -4.26
N GLY A 23 -9.96 1.88 -5.14
CA GLY A 23 -11.41 1.92 -5.32
C GLY A 23 -11.98 0.61 -5.85
N THR A 24 -11.34 0.04 -6.87
CA THR A 24 -11.72 -1.27 -7.43
C THR A 24 -11.61 -2.37 -6.38
N ALA A 25 -10.50 -2.39 -5.63
CA ALA A 25 -10.29 -3.38 -4.57
C ALA A 25 -11.31 -3.26 -3.43
N ALA A 26 -11.61 -2.03 -2.99
CA ALA A 26 -12.60 -1.76 -1.96
C ALA A 26 -13.99 -2.22 -2.36
N ALA A 27 -14.39 -1.94 -3.60
CA ALA A 27 -15.70 -2.30 -4.10
C ALA A 27 -15.88 -3.82 -4.22
N ILE A 28 -14.88 -4.53 -4.76
CA ILE A 28 -14.88 -6.00 -4.83
C ILE A 28 -14.97 -6.60 -3.43
N GLN A 29 -14.12 -6.15 -2.50
CA GLN A 29 -14.05 -6.74 -1.16
C GLN A 29 -15.34 -6.49 -0.35
N ALA A 30 -15.88 -5.28 -0.38
CA ALA A 30 -17.14 -4.97 0.32
C ALA A 30 -18.31 -5.79 -0.25
N ALA A 31 -18.38 -5.95 -1.58
CA ALA A 31 -19.42 -6.72 -2.25
C ALA A 31 -19.31 -8.23 -1.98
N ARG A 32 -18.09 -8.79 -1.93
CA ARG A 32 -17.81 -10.18 -1.50
C ARG A 32 -18.28 -10.45 -0.05
N MET A 33 -18.34 -9.42 0.78
CA MET A 33 -18.91 -9.48 2.13
C MET A 33 -20.44 -9.34 2.16
N GLY A 34 -21.11 -9.37 1.00
CA GLY A 34 -22.56 -9.39 0.88
C GLY A 34 -23.22 -8.01 0.93
N ILE A 35 -22.44 -6.93 0.84
CA ILE A 35 -22.97 -5.56 0.91
C ILE A 35 -23.26 -5.04 -0.50
N PRO A 36 -24.43 -4.41 -0.74
CA PRO A 36 -24.68 -3.68 -1.97
C PRO A 36 -23.70 -2.51 -2.14
N VAL A 37 -22.92 -2.56 -3.23
CA VAL A 37 -21.91 -1.56 -3.56
C VAL A 37 -22.22 -0.92 -4.92
N MET A 38 -22.09 0.40 -5.00
CA MET A 38 -22.02 1.11 -6.26
C MET A 38 -20.65 1.78 -6.39
N LEU A 39 -19.89 1.42 -7.42
CA LEU A 39 -18.65 2.11 -7.79
C LEU A 39 -18.94 3.03 -8.98
N VAL A 40 -18.44 4.25 -8.92
CA VAL A 40 -18.57 5.23 -10.01
C VAL A 40 -17.18 5.64 -10.47
N GLU A 41 -16.93 5.48 -11.77
CA GLU A 41 -15.64 5.70 -12.42
C GLU A 41 -15.79 6.67 -13.59
N GLU A 42 -14.89 7.64 -13.66
CA GLU A 42 -14.91 8.69 -14.69
C GLU A 42 -14.58 8.12 -16.07
N THR A 43 -13.60 7.23 -16.14
CA THR A 43 -13.17 6.58 -17.37
C THR A 43 -14.02 5.33 -17.66
N ASN A 44 -13.62 4.57 -18.67
CA ASN A 44 -14.17 3.24 -18.94
C ASN A 44 -13.26 2.12 -18.40
N TRP A 45 -12.22 2.44 -17.63
CA TRP A 45 -11.20 1.50 -17.18
C TRP A 45 -11.20 1.36 -15.66
N LEU A 46 -10.92 0.16 -15.16
CA LEU A 46 -10.66 -0.09 -13.74
C LEU A 46 -9.16 -0.30 -13.50
N GLY A 47 -8.67 0.13 -12.34
CA GLY A 47 -7.30 -0.13 -11.89
C GLY A 47 -6.38 1.08 -11.87
N GLY A 48 -6.85 2.27 -12.25
CA GLY A 48 -6.13 3.54 -12.10
C GLY A 48 -4.68 3.47 -12.58
N MET A 49 -3.74 3.55 -11.63
CA MET A 49 -2.30 3.47 -11.88
C MET A 49 -1.86 2.27 -12.74
N LEU A 50 -2.42 1.08 -12.48
CA LEU A 50 -2.04 -0.16 -13.18
C LEU A 50 -2.49 -0.20 -14.64
N SER A 51 -3.54 0.54 -14.98
CA SER A 51 -4.25 0.42 -16.25
C SER A 51 -4.41 1.78 -16.93
N ALA A 52 -5.34 2.62 -16.47
CA ALA A 52 -5.67 3.90 -17.10
C ALA A 52 -4.49 4.88 -17.13
N ALA A 53 -3.59 4.82 -16.14
CA ALA A 53 -2.36 5.61 -16.10
C ALA A 53 -1.17 4.92 -16.77
N GLY A 54 -1.28 3.63 -17.09
CA GLY A 54 -0.26 2.88 -17.82
C GLY A 54 0.96 2.42 -17.02
N VAL A 55 0.98 2.54 -15.69
CA VAL A 55 2.11 2.13 -14.85
C VAL A 55 2.01 0.64 -14.53
N SER A 56 2.28 -0.18 -15.55
CA SER A 56 2.07 -1.62 -15.55
C SER A 56 3.33 -2.45 -15.33
N ALA A 57 4.43 -1.81 -14.92
CA ALA A 57 5.55 -2.44 -14.24
C ALA A 57 5.46 -2.11 -12.75
N THR A 58 5.06 -3.07 -11.91
CA THR A 58 4.70 -2.77 -10.52
C THR A 58 5.90 -2.78 -9.60
N ASP A 59 6.05 -1.74 -8.80
CA ASP A 59 7.06 -1.66 -7.75
C ASP A 59 6.60 -2.39 -6.48
N GLY A 60 7.50 -3.23 -5.94
CA GLY A 60 7.29 -3.91 -4.67
C GLY A 60 6.29 -5.07 -4.65
N ASN A 61 6.12 -5.63 -3.46
CA ASN A 61 5.30 -6.76 -3.04
C ASN A 61 5.44 -7.99 -3.95
N HIS A 62 6.62 -8.23 -4.49
CA HIS A 62 6.87 -9.43 -5.28
C HIS A 62 6.86 -10.68 -4.39
N ARG A 63 7.49 -10.60 -3.21
CA ARG A 63 7.56 -11.69 -2.22
C ARG A 63 6.47 -11.61 -1.14
N LEU A 64 5.56 -10.65 -1.25
CA LEU A 64 4.39 -10.49 -0.40
C LEU A 64 3.10 -10.65 -1.23
N PRO A 65 2.75 -11.88 -1.68
CA PRO A 65 1.53 -12.16 -2.43
C PRO A 65 0.30 -12.11 -1.50
N SER A 66 -0.08 -10.90 -1.11
CA SER A 66 -1.15 -10.63 -0.15
C SER A 66 -2.50 -10.45 -0.86
N GLY A 67 -3.56 -11.05 -0.31
CA GLY A 67 -4.96 -10.70 -0.58
C GLY A 67 -5.31 -10.52 -2.06
N ILE A 68 -5.95 -9.39 -2.38
CA ILE A 68 -6.40 -9.10 -3.75
C ILE A 68 -5.24 -8.86 -4.72
N TRP A 69 -4.06 -8.44 -4.23
CA TRP A 69 -2.85 -8.31 -5.06
C TRP A 69 -2.38 -9.68 -5.56
N ARG A 70 -2.38 -10.70 -4.70
CA ARG A 70 -2.13 -12.08 -5.12
C ARG A 70 -3.15 -12.53 -6.17
N GLU A 71 -4.44 -12.33 -5.90
CA GLU A 71 -5.50 -12.75 -6.83
C GLU A 71 -5.33 -12.13 -8.21
N PHE A 72 -4.96 -10.84 -8.27
CA PHE A 72 -4.68 -10.14 -9.51
C PHE A 72 -3.47 -10.75 -10.24
N ARG A 73 -2.36 -11.00 -9.54
CA ARG A 73 -1.18 -11.68 -10.09
C ARG A 73 -1.49 -13.08 -10.60
N ASP A 74 -2.30 -13.85 -9.87
CA ASP A 74 -2.73 -15.19 -10.31
C ASP A 74 -3.51 -15.13 -11.62
N GLN A 75 -4.30 -14.07 -11.87
CA GLN A 75 -4.95 -13.89 -13.17
C GLN A 75 -3.96 -13.46 -14.26
N LEU A 76 -3.00 -12.59 -13.96
CA LEU A 76 -1.93 -12.26 -14.89
C LEU A 76 -1.19 -13.53 -15.33
N TYR A 77 -0.83 -14.40 -14.38
CA TYR A 77 -0.14 -15.65 -14.69
C TYR A 77 -0.97 -16.58 -15.57
N LYS A 78 -2.30 -16.55 -15.47
CA LYS A 78 -3.17 -17.30 -16.40
C LYS A 78 -3.18 -16.69 -17.80
N VAL A 79 -3.10 -15.37 -17.93
CA VAL A 79 -3.04 -14.68 -19.22
C VAL A 79 -1.72 -14.95 -19.94
N TYR A 80 -0.61 -14.84 -19.22
CA TYR A 80 0.74 -14.91 -19.81
C TYR A 80 1.41 -16.28 -19.73
N GLY A 81 0.84 -17.24 -18.99
CA GLY A 81 1.39 -18.60 -18.85
C GLY A 81 2.40 -18.78 -17.72
N GLY A 82 2.34 -17.94 -16.68
CA GLY A 82 3.12 -18.10 -15.44
C GLY A 82 3.90 -16.85 -15.02
N PRO A 83 4.55 -16.89 -13.84
CA PRO A 83 5.31 -15.75 -13.31
C PRO A 83 6.47 -15.32 -14.20
N LYS A 84 7.20 -16.26 -14.81
CA LYS A 84 8.33 -15.93 -15.70
C LYS A 84 7.94 -15.15 -16.94
N ALA A 85 6.71 -15.30 -17.42
CA ALA A 85 6.23 -14.60 -18.61
C ALA A 85 5.97 -13.09 -18.38
N VAL A 86 5.93 -12.64 -17.12
CA VAL A 86 5.77 -11.23 -16.74
C VAL A 86 7.02 -10.63 -16.08
N GLU A 87 8.15 -11.34 -16.10
CA GLU A 87 9.47 -10.86 -15.68
C GLU A 87 10.27 -10.40 -16.92
N THR A 88 9.76 -9.39 -17.62
CA THR A 88 10.22 -9.03 -18.97
C THR A 88 11.23 -7.88 -19.02
N GLY A 89 11.08 -6.86 -18.19
CA GLY A 89 12.07 -5.82 -17.87
C GLY A 89 12.72 -6.01 -16.50
N TRP A 90 13.68 -5.17 -16.14
CA TRP A 90 14.48 -5.36 -14.92
C TRP A 90 13.96 -4.64 -13.67
N VAL A 91 13.06 -3.65 -13.79
CA VAL A 91 12.55 -2.92 -12.62
C VAL A 91 11.66 -3.78 -11.73
N SER A 92 10.93 -4.72 -12.34
CA SER A 92 9.85 -5.43 -11.67
C SER A 92 9.75 -6.88 -12.10
N ASN A 93 9.31 -7.73 -11.18
CA ASN A 93 8.99 -9.11 -11.48
C ASN A 93 7.52 -9.31 -11.92
N THR A 94 6.78 -8.22 -12.16
CA THR A 94 5.38 -8.26 -12.59
C THR A 94 5.10 -7.10 -13.54
N GLN A 95 5.23 -7.39 -14.83
CA GLN A 95 5.08 -6.46 -15.94
C GLN A 95 4.06 -6.99 -16.95
N PHE A 96 3.14 -6.13 -17.39
CA PHE A 96 2.03 -6.52 -18.25
C PHE A 96 1.57 -5.35 -19.11
N GLU A 97 0.80 -5.62 -20.15
CA GLU A 97 0.14 -4.59 -20.95
C GLU A 97 -1.01 -3.92 -20.17
N PRO A 98 -1.10 -2.56 -20.13
CA PRO A 98 -2.11 -1.84 -19.34
C PRO A 98 -3.57 -2.30 -19.55
N HIS A 99 -3.96 -2.62 -20.79
CA HIS A 99 -5.33 -3.07 -21.08
C HIS A 99 -5.65 -4.44 -20.44
N VAL A 100 -4.65 -5.27 -20.17
CA VAL A 100 -4.81 -6.57 -19.49
C VAL A 100 -5.19 -6.37 -18.03
N ALA A 101 -4.62 -5.37 -17.35
CA ALA A 101 -5.02 -5.04 -15.98
C ALA A 101 -6.49 -4.62 -15.89
N ASP A 102 -6.95 -3.74 -16.80
CA ASP A 102 -8.37 -3.37 -16.88
C ASP A 102 -9.26 -4.60 -17.11
N SER A 103 -8.90 -5.45 -18.07
CA SER A 103 -9.63 -6.68 -18.38
C SER A 103 -9.76 -7.63 -17.17
N ILE A 104 -8.65 -7.86 -16.46
CA ILE A 104 -8.63 -8.70 -15.26
C ILE A 104 -9.52 -8.10 -14.17
N LEU A 105 -9.36 -6.81 -13.87
CA LEU A 105 -10.12 -6.15 -12.81
C LEU A 105 -11.62 -6.08 -13.13
N LYS A 106 -11.99 -5.84 -14.39
CA LYS A 106 -13.39 -5.95 -14.86
C LYS A 106 -13.93 -7.37 -14.74
N SER A 107 -13.12 -8.39 -15.07
CA SER A 107 -13.51 -9.79 -14.91
C SER A 107 -13.75 -10.14 -13.43
N MET A 108 -12.86 -9.71 -12.54
CA MET A 108 -13.01 -9.89 -11.09
C MET A 108 -14.26 -9.17 -10.56
N ALA A 109 -14.47 -7.92 -10.98
CA ALA A 109 -15.62 -7.13 -10.57
C ALA A 109 -16.94 -7.68 -11.12
N GLY A 110 -16.99 -8.07 -12.40
CA GLY A 110 -18.17 -8.63 -13.07
C GLY A 110 -18.60 -9.99 -12.51
N LYS A 111 -17.67 -10.78 -11.96
CA LYS A 111 -17.97 -12.03 -11.22
C LYS A 111 -18.43 -11.78 -9.78
N THR A 112 -18.30 -10.55 -9.28
CA THR A 112 -18.62 -10.22 -7.88
C THR A 112 -20.08 -9.82 -7.75
N LYS A 113 -20.87 -10.65 -7.06
CA LYS A 113 -22.27 -10.34 -6.73
C LYS A 113 -22.36 -9.09 -5.84
N ASN A 114 -23.47 -8.37 -5.93
CA ASN A 114 -23.75 -7.13 -5.19
C ASN A 114 -22.90 -5.91 -5.58
N LEU A 115 -22.07 -5.99 -6.63
CA LEU A 115 -21.32 -4.87 -7.16
C LEU A 115 -21.98 -4.33 -8.43
N SER A 116 -22.32 -3.04 -8.45
CA SER A 116 -22.73 -2.31 -9.65
C SER A 116 -21.71 -1.23 -9.98
N ILE A 117 -21.37 -1.07 -11.26
CA ILE A 117 -20.39 -0.07 -11.72
C ILE A 117 -21.03 0.91 -12.70
N ARG A 118 -20.72 2.20 -12.54
CA ARG A 118 -21.10 3.28 -13.45
C ARG A 118 -19.85 3.92 -14.05
N TYR A 119 -19.56 3.58 -15.30
CA TYR A 119 -18.46 4.17 -16.08
C TYR A 119 -18.89 5.46 -16.78
N GLY A 120 -17.95 6.34 -17.10
CA GLY A 120 -18.21 7.59 -17.84
C GLY A 120 -18.88 8.69 -17.00
N TRP A 121 -18.83 8.58 -15.67
CA TRP A 121 -19.45 9.53 -14.74
C TRP A 121 -18.37 10.19 -13.89
N ARG A 122 -18.09 11.46 -14.17
CA ARG A 122 -17.12 12.26 -13.43
C ARG A 122 -17.71 12.71 -12.10
N PHE A 123 -16.93 12.60 -11.03
CA PHE A 123 -17.28 13.16 -9.74
C PHE A 123 -17.45 14.69 -9.83
N GLU A 124 -18.53 15.21 -9.24
CA GLU A 124 -18.81 16.65 -9.25
C GLU A 124 -18.86 17.23 -7.83
N LYS A 125 -19.55 16.57 -6.90
CA LYS A 125 -19.75 17.12 -5.56
C LYS A 125 -20.07 16.06 -4.52
N THR A 126 -19.47 16.14 -3.33
CA THR A 126 -19.86 15.32 -2.19
C THR A 126 -21.14 15.85 -1.53
N LEU A 127 -22.03 14.95 -1.13
CA LEU A 127 -23.24 15.28 -0.36
C LEU A 127 -22.92 15.19 1.13
N VAL A 128 -23.14 16.27 1.87
CA VAL A 128 -22.78 16.38 3.29
C VAL A 128 -24.00 16.85 4.09
N LYS A 129 -24.26 16.20 5.21
CA LYS A 129 -25.24 16.61 6.24
C LYS A 129 -24.52 16.79 7.57
N GLY A 130 -24.39 18.03 8.04
CA GLY A 130 -23.55 18.35 9.19
C GLY A 130 -22.07 18.04 8.88
N ASN A 131 -21.45 17.14 9.64
CA ASN A 131 -20.10 16.62 9.40
C ASN A 131 -20.11 15.20 8.80
N THR A 132 -21.26 14.72 8.34
CA THR A 132 -21.43 13.36 7.83
C THR A 132 -21.60 13.36 6.32
N ILE A 133 -20.74 12.62 5.62
CA ILE A 133 -20.85 12.38 4.19
C ILE A 133 -21.96 11.35 3.97
N ILE A 134 -22.88 11.66 3.05
CA ILE A 134 -24.09 10.86 2.80
C ILE A 134 -24.25 10.44 1.32
N GLY A 135 -23.22 10.67 0.50
CA GLY A 135 -23.22 10.31 -0.92
C GLY A 135 -22.48 11.32 -1.79
N ALA A 136 -22.72 11.27 -3.10
CA ALA A 136 -22.12 12.20 -4.06
C ALA A 136 -23.01 12.43 -5.29
N ARG A 137 -22.68 13.49 -6.02
CA ARG A 137 -23.24 13.84 -7.33
C ARG A 137 -22.15 13.75 -8.40
N PHE A 138 -22.57 13.28 -9.57
CA PHE A 138 -21.73 13.00 -10.73
C PHE A 138 -22.34 13.60 -11.98
N VAL A 139 -21.50 13.82 -12.98
CA VAL A 139 -21.87 14.34 -14.29
C VAL A 139 -21.22 13.53 -15.41
N ASN A 140 -21.95 13.24 -16.48
CA ASN A 140 -21.39 12.56 -17.65
C ASN A 140 -21.10 13.53 -18.81
N ALA A 141 -20.51 13.01 -19.89
CA ALA A 141 -20.19 13.81 -21.09
C ALA A 141 -21.41 14.50 -21.74
N LYS A 142 -22.62 14.00 -21.50
CA LYS A 142 -23.89 14.57 -21.99
C LYS A 142 -24.47 15.62 -21.02
N LYS A 143 -23.72 16.02 -19.97
CA LYS A 143 -24.16 16.94 -18.91
C LYS A 143 -25.41 16.47 -18.16
N GLN A 144 -25.65 15.16 -18.14
CA GLN A 144 -26.68 14.55 -17.29
C GLN A 144 -26.12 14.41 -15.88
N THR A 145 -27.00 14.47 -14.88
CA THR A 145 -26.60 14.39 -13.47
C THR A 145 -27.07 13.08 -12.84
N LEU A 146 -26.19 12.49 -12.03
CA LEU A 146 -26.47 11.30 -11.23
C LEU A 146 -26.16 11.62 -9.77
N THR A 147 -27.16 11.45 -8.91
CA THR A 147 -27.02 11.62 -7.45
C THR A 147 -27.15 10.27 -6.78
N ILE A 148 -26.18 9.87 -5.97
CA ILE A 148 -26.19 8.60 -5.25
C ILE A 148 -26.05 8.88 -3.76
N THR A 149 -26.98 8.36 -2.96
CA THR A 149 -26.88 8.40 -1.49
C THR A 149 -26.38 7.07 -0.94
N ALA A 150 -25.58 7.13 0.13
CA ALA A 150 -25.08 5.96 0.84
C ALA A 150 -24.75 6.29 2.30
N PRO A 151 -24.97 5.35 3.25
CA PRO A 151 -24.55 5.53 4.64
C PRO A 151 -23.02 5.49 4.81
N VAL A 152 -22.30 4.86 3.87
CA VAL A 152 -20.84 4.83 3.83
C VAL A 152 -20.39 5.18 2.42
N THR A 153 -19.49 6.16 2.32
CA THR A 153 -18.81 6.56 1.08
C THR A 153 -17.32 6.28 1.22
N ILE A 154 -16.70 5.78 0.15
CA ILE A 154 -15.25 5.61 0.05
C ILE A 154 -14.74 6.63 -0.99
N ASP A 155 -13.86 7.53 -0.57
CA ASP A 155 -13.08 8.35 -1.50
C ASP A 155 -11.90 7.52 -1.99
N ALA A 156 -11.95 7.13 -3.26
CA ALA A 156 -10.88 6.45 -3.98
C ALA A 156 -10.52 7.21 -5.27
N THR A 157 -10.73 8.53 -5.25
CA THR A 157 -10.29 9.41 -6.35
C THR A 157 -8.77 9.53 -6.34
N GLU A 158 -8.16 9.66 -7.51
CA GLU A 158 -6.69 9.67 -7.66
C GLU A 158 -5.98 10.76 -6.85
N MET A 159 -6.66 11.88 -6.56
CA MET A 159 -6.10 13.05 -5.88
C MET A 159 -6.84 13.47 -4.59
N GLY A 160 -7.78 12.66 -4.09
CA GLY A 160 -8.60 13.01 -2.92
C GLY A 160 -9.57 14.17 -3.19
N ASP A 161 -10.23 14.17 -4.34
CA ASP A 161 -11.17 15.23 -4.73
C ASP A 161 -12.49 15.17 -3.93
N ALA A 162 -12.93 13.98 -3.47
CA ALA A 162 -14.20 13.85 -2.75
C ALA A 162 -14.11 14.30 -1.28
N LEU A 163 -13.00 14.03 -0.60
CA LEU A 163 -12.72 14.54 0.75
C LEU A 163 -12.58 16.07 0.73
N ALA A 164 -11.92 16.63 -0.29
CA ALA A 164 -11.77 18.08 -0.46
C ALA A 164 -13.13 18.75 -0.71
N SER A 165 -13.95 18.19 -1.61
CA SER A 165 -15.31 18.66 -1.87
C SER A 165 -16.20 18.65 -0.61
N ALA A 166 -15.97 17.69 0.29
CA ALA A 166 -16.66 17.58 1.57
C ALA A 166 -16.11 18.52 2.66
N LYS A 167 -15.06 19.30 2.38
CA LYS A 167 -14.34 20.14 3.36
C LYS A 167 -13.79 19.34 4.54
N VAL A 168 -13.41 18.09 4.30
CA VAL A 168 -12.66 17.28 5.27
C VAL A 168 -11.22 17.81 5.30
N PRO A 169 -10.61 18.07 6.46
CA PRO A 169 -9.23 18.55 6.53
C PRO A 169 -8.24 17.57 5.90
N TYR A 170 -7.27 18.11 5.18
CA TYR A 170 -6.21 17.38 4.51
C TYR A 170 -4.91 18.18 4.48
N ASP A 171 -3.82 17.46 4.26
CA ASP A 171 -2.50 18.00 3.96
C ASP A 171 -2.20 17.80 2.46
N LEU A 172 -1.41 18.70 1.88
CA LEU A 172 -0.97 18.65 0.48
C LEU A 172 0.47 19.16 0.39
N GLY A 173 1.31 18.51 -0.41
CA GLY A 173 2.71 18.89 -0.60
C GLY A 173 3.59 18.40 0.55
N MET A 174 4.59 19.18 0.96
CA MET A 174 5.58 18.75 1.95
C MET A 174 5.32 19.37 3.31
N GLU A 175 5.33 18.56 4.37
CA GLU A 175 5.18 19.05 5.74
C GLU A 175 6.51 19.51 6.35
N ALA A 176 6.43 20.54 7.19
CA ALA A 176 7.55 20.97 8.01
C ALA A 176 8.01 19.86 8.96
N GLY A 177 9.32 19.73 9.18
CA GLY A 177 9.87 18.76 10.13
C GLY A 177 9.35 18.95 11.56
N SER A 178 9.00 20.18 11.94
CA SER A 178 8.37 20.50 13.24
C SER A 178 6.95 19.91 13.40
N LEU A 179 6.26 19.59 12.30
CA LEU A 179 4.92 19.02 12.31
C LEU A 179 4.94 17.49 12.37
N THR A 180 5.88 16.85 11.70
CA THR A 180 5.91 15.38 11.56
C THR A 180 7.05 14.68 12.30
N GLY A 181 8.06 15.44 12.75
CA GLY A 181 9.32 14.91 13.27
C GLY A 181 10.24 14.34 12.18
N GLU A 182 9.94 14.59 10.90
CA GLU A 182 10.71 14.12 9.74
C GLU A 182 11.51 15.30 9.17
N HIS A 183 12.76 15.47 9.62
CA HIS A 183 13.63 16.58 9.25
C HIS A 183 14.30 16.38 7.88
N VAL A 184 13.51 16.42 6.82
CA VAL A 184 13.95 16.21 5.42
C VAL A 184 14.37 17.48 4.69
N GLY A 185 14.79 18.51 5.43
CA GLY A 185 15.16 19.81 4.88
C GLY A 185 13.97 20.72 4.52
N ILE A 186 12.81 20.50 5.13
CA ILE A 186 11.63 21.38 5.01
C ILE A 186 11.37 22.07 6.36
N GLU A 187 11.58 23.38 6.39
CA GLU A 187 11.35 24.23 7.57
C GLU A 187 9.88 24.67 7.68
N GLU A 188 9.26 25.01 6.56
CA GLU A 188 7.87 25.45 6.47
C GLU A 188 7.06 24.54 5.53
N THR A 189 5.82 24.24 5.92
CA THR A 189 4.92 23.41 5.12
C THR A 189 4.59 24.13 3.81
N ASN A 190 4.65 23.41 2.69
CA ASN A 190 4.39 23.93 1.35
C ASN A 190 3.53 22.95 0.54
N ASP A 191 3.07 23.37 -0.64
CA ASP A 191 2.21 22.57 -1.53
C ASP A 191 2.98 21.89 -2.68
N VAL A 192 4.31 21.77 -2.57
CA VAL A 192 5.14 21.14 -3.60
C VAL A 192 4.88 19.64 -3.64
N VAL A 193 4.26 19.18 -4.73
CA VAL A 193 3.93 17.76 -4.97
C VAL A 193 5.02 17.05 -5.77
N GLN A 194 5.00 15.72 -5.76
CA GLN A 194 5.87 14.91 -6.61
C GLN A 194 5.61 15.10 -8.12
N ASP A 195 6.66 14.96 -8.91
CA ASP A 195 6.63 14.96 -10.37
C ASP A 195 5.65 13.89 -10.88
N LEU A 196 4.89 14.22 -11.91
CA LEU A 196 3.99 13.26 -12.56
C LEU A 196 4.59 12.77 -13.87
N THR A 197 4.05 11.67 -14.39
CA THR A 197 4.47 11.13 -15.69
C THR A 197 3.23 10.87 -16.53
N TYR A 198 3.27 11.27 -17.81
CA TYR A 198 2.23 10.90 -18.76
C TYR A 198 2.73 9.71 -19.58
N VAL A 199 2.34 8.51 -19.17
CA VAL A 199 2.91 7.27 -19.73
C VAL A 199 2.54 7.11 -21.22
N ALA A 200 3.53 6.66 -21.98
CA ALA A 200 3.36 6.13 -23.32
C ALA A 200 3.91 4.70 -23.38
N ILE A 201 3.28 3.85 -24.19
CA ILE A 201 3.78 2.50 -24.48
C ILE A 201 4.33 2.50 -25.91
N LEU A 202 5.61 2.17 -26.06
CA LEU A 202 6.22 1.90 -27.34
C LEU A 202 6.15 0.40 -27.66
N LYS A 203 6.07 0.08 -28.94
CA LYS A 203 6.16 -1.28 -29.48
C LYS A 203 7.34 -1.37 -30.43
N ASP A 204 8.06 -2.47 -30.36
CA ASP A 204 9.04 -2.86 -31.36
C ASP A 204 8.32 -3.40 -32.61
N TYR A 205 8.41 -2.66 -33.72
CA TYR A 205 7.84 -3.05 -35.02
C TYR A 205 8.85 -3.81 -35.91
N GLY A 206 10.02 -4.14 -35.38
CA GLY A 206 11.10 -4.81 -36.07
C GLY A 206 12.07 -3.85 -36.76
N PRO A 207 13.33 -4.26 -36.98
CA PRO A 207 14.44 -3.38 -37.37
C PRO A 207 14.27 -2.68 -38.73
N ALA A 208 13.38 -3.18 -39.60
CA ALA A 208 13.10 -2.57 -40.90
C ALA A 208 12.03 -1.45 -40.83
N ALA A 209 11.32 -1.32 -39.71
CA ALA A 209 10.27 -0.31 -39.55
C ALA A 209 10.88 1.08 -39.23
N ASP A 210 10.32 2.12 -39.84
CA ASP A 210 10.55 3.51 -39.43
C ASP A 210 9.25 4.06 -38.83
N CYS A 211 9.23 4.15 -37.51
CA CYS A 211 8.13 4.67 -36.70
C CYS A 211 8.39 6.08 -36.17
N THR A 212 9.37 6.79 -36.76
CA THR A 212 9.74 8.14 -36.32
C THR A 212 8.54 9.09 -36.31
N ILE A 213 8.38 9.81 -35.20
CA ILE A 213 7.36 10.86 -35.12
C ILE A 213 7.90 12.17 -35.69
N ALA A 214 7.01 13.05 -36.14
CA ALA A 214 7.38 14.40 -36.54
C ALA A 214 8.06 15.14 -35.37
N LYS A 215 9.07 15.97 -35.67
CA LYS A 215 9.82 16.75 -34.67
C LYS A 215 8.86 17.57 -33.79
N PRO A 216 8.78 17.27 -32.47
CA PRO A 216 7.90 18.01 -31.58
C PRO A 216 8.37 19.46 -31.39
N ALA A 217 7.41 20.36 -31.14
CA ALA A 217 7.72 21.74 -30.79
C ALA A 217 8.58 21.82 -29.51
N GLY A 218 9.56 22.73 -29.50
CA GLY A 218 10.45 22.94 -28.36
C GLY A 218 11.44 21.79 -28.10
N TYR A 219 11.64 20.88 -29.06
CA TYR A 219 12.60 19.79 -28.91
C TYR A 219 14.05 20.30 -28.84
N ASP A 220 14.69 20.04 -27.70
CA ASP A 220 16.12 20.14 -27.46
C ASP A 220 16.61 18.82 -26.83
N PRO A 221 17.55 18.09 -27.45
CA PRO A 221 18.04 16.84 -26.88
C PRO A 221 18.79 17.01 -25.54
N SER A 222 19.23 18.23 -25.18
CA SER A 222 19.85 18.51 -23.87
C SER A 222 18.90 18.30 -22.68
N GLU A 223 17.59 18.36 -22.93
CA GLU A 223 16.51 18.07 -21.97
C GLU A 223 16.65 16.66 -21.36
N PHE A 224 17.14 15.71 -22.16
CA PHE A 224 17.29 14.29 -21.79
C PHE A 224 18.75 13.87 -21.61
N ASP A 225 19.66 14.83 -21.49
CA ASP A 225 21.07 14.55 -21.27
C ASP A 225 21.30 13.89 -19.91
N GLY A 226 21.97 12.74 -19.92
CA GLY A 226 22.11 11.85 -18.76
C GLY A 226 20.98 10.82 -18.62
N ALA A 227 20.11 10.66 -19.61
CA ALA A 227 19.11 9.58 -19.60
C ALA A 227 19.75 8.18 -19.67
N CYS A 228 20.85 8.06 -20.42
CA CYS A 228 21.64 6.84 -20.54
C CYS A 228 23.09 7.18 -20.93
N THR A 229 24.00 6.22 -20.81
CA THR A 229 25.42 6.41 -21.11
C THR A 229 25.69 6.77 -22.59
N ASP A 230 24.79 6.38 -23.49
CA ASP A 230 24.88 6.64 -24.92
C ASP A 230 24.63 8.12 -25.28
N TYR A 231 24.03 8.88 -24.36
CA TYR A 231 23.82 10.31 -24.50
C TYR A 231 24.05 11.00 -23.14
N TYR A 232 25.32 11.27 -22.88
CA TYR A 232 25.81 11.97 -21.68
C TYR A 232 26.88 12.98 -22.11
N LYS A 233 26.47 14.23 -22.31
CA LYS A 233 27.33 15.32 -22.81
C LYS A 233 27.71 16.32 -21.71
N ASP A 234 26.80 16.59 -20.79
CA ASP A 234 27.01 17.46 -19.64
C ASP A 234 27.59 16.69 -18.45
N SER A 235 28.90 16.76 -18.29
CA SER A 235 29.62 16.11 -17.20
C SER A 235 29.37 16.73 -15.81
N SER A 236 28.62 17.84 -15.72
CA SER A 236 28.20 18.40 -14.43
C SER A 236 27.01 17.66 -13.82
N LYS A 237 26.27 16.89 -14.63
CA LYS A 237 25.17 16.05 -14.17
C LYS A 237 25.69 14.75 -13.56
N ALA A 238 24.86 14.08 -12.77
CA ALA A 238 25.18 12.75 -12.29
C ALA A 238 25.28 11.79 -13.49
N ALA A 239 26.39 11.04 -13.59
CA ALA A 239 26.59 10.10 -14.68
C ALA A 239 25.55 8.97 -14.62
N PRO A 240 24.88 8.62 -15.74
CA PRO A 240 24.01 7.46 -15.80
C PRO A 240 24.81 6.17 -15.66
N ASN A 241 24.19 5.15 -15.07
CA ASN A 241 24.79 3.82 -14.89
C ASN A 241 24.19 2.75 -15.82
N VAL A 242 23.35 3.16 -16.78
CA VAL A 242 22.71 2.27 -17.76
C VAL A 242 22.89 2.80 -19.18
N ASN A 243 23.09 1.89 -20.13
CA ASN A 243 23.06 2.22 -21.55
C ASN A 243 21.62 2.37 -22.06
N SER A 244 21.47 2.81 -23.30
CA SER A 244 20.18 3.07 -23.95
C SER A 244 19.27 1.82 -23.99
N GLN A 245 19.84 0.64 -24.23
CA GLN A 245 19.10 -0.62 -24.22
C GLN A 245 18.61 -0.98 -22.82
N THR A 246 19.50 -0.96 -21.83
CA THR A 246 19.14 -1.19 -20.43
C THR A 246 18.12 -0.16 -19.94
N MET A 247 18.22 1.11 -20.36
CA MET A 247 17.22 2.13 -20.06
C MET A 247 15.83 1.76 -20.58
N LEU A 248 15.73 1.27 -21.82
CA LEU A 248 14.46 0.81 -22.39
C LEU A 248 13.96 -0.46 -21.70
N ASP A 249 14.86 -1.41 -21.41
CA ASP A 249 14.54 -2.66 -20.72
C ASP A 249 14.14 -2.46 -19.25
N TYR A 250 14.16 -1.23 -18.71
CA TYR A 250 13.64 -0.87 -17.38
C TYR A 250 12.26 -1.45 -17.16
N ALA A 251 11.33 -1.08 -18.03
CA ALA A 251 9.94 -1.51 -18.01
C ALA A 251 9.54 -2.11 -19.36
N LYS A 252 10.30 -3.12 -19.79
CA LYS A 252 9.91 -3.95 -20.93
C LYS A 252 8.70 -4.78 -20.54
N LEU A 253 7.65 -4.68 -21.34
CA LEU A 253 6.42 -5.42 -21.18
C LEU A 253 6.43 -6.65 -22.11
N PRO A 254 5.51 -7.61 -21.92
CA PRO A 254 5.31 -8.68 -22.88
C PRO A 254 5.06 -8.17 -24.31
N ASN A 255 5.22 -9.05 -25.29
CA ASN A 255 4.95 -8.77 -26.71
C ASN A 255 5.76 -7.61 -27.33
N GLY A 256 7.00 -7.42 -26.88
CA GLY A 256 7.93 -6.45 -27.46
C GLY A 256 7.51 -5.00 -27.21
N LYS A 257 6.90 -4.73 -26.06
CA LYS A 257 6.43 -3.39 -25.67
C LYS A 257 7.29 -2.80 -24.57
N TYR A 258 7.28 -1.49 -24.44
CA TYR A 258 8.12 -0.73 -23.52
C TYR A 258 7.31 0.41 -22.89
N MET A 259 7.25 0.44 -21.57
CA MET A 259 6.59 1.51 -20.83
C MET A 259 7.56 2.67 -20.56
N LEU A 260 7.19 3.88 -20.98
CA LEU A 260 7.98 5.08 -20.70
C LEU A 260 7.54 5.74 -19.39
N ASN A 261 8.32 5.51 -18.33
CA ASN A 261 8.12 6.09 -16.99
C ASN A 261 9.44 6.42 -16.25
N TRP A 262 10.58 6.17 -16.89
CA TRP A 262 11.94 6.32 -16.38
C TRP A 262 12.86 6.54 -17.60
N PRO A 263 14.00 7.25 -17.52
CA PRO A 263 14.84 7.63 -16.36
C PRO A 263 14.55 8.98 -15.70
N LYS A 264 15.38 9.34 -14.71
CA LYS A 264 15.40 10.66 -14.05
C LYS A 264 15.44 11.81 -15.06
N ALA A 265 16.30 11.68 -16.06
CA ALA A 265 16.38 12.58 -17.21
C ALA A 265 15.44 12.14 -18.36
N GLY A 266 14.29 11.54 -18.03
CA GLY A 266 13.26 11.08 -18.96
C GLY A 266 12.03 11.97 -18.95
N ASN A 267 10.84 11.36 -18.95
CA ASN A 267 9.56 12.04 -19.19
C ASN A 267 8.78 12.49 -17.94
N ASP A 268 9.40 12.45 -16.76
CA ASP A 268 8.84 13.09 -15.56
C ASP A 268 8.67 14.61 -15.80
N THR A 269 7.56 15.17 -15.29
CA THR A 269 7.24 16.59 -15.40
C THR A 269 6.64 17.09 -14.09
N TYR A 270 7.23 18.13 -13.51
CA TYR A 270 6.64 18.81 -12.35
C TYR A 270 5.42 19.63 -12.80
N LEU A 271 4.27 19.37 -12.19
CA LEU A 271 3.04 20.11 -12.41
C LEU A 271 2.25 20.17 -11.10
N ASN A 272 2.19 21.34 -10.45
CA ASN A 272 1.33 21.54 -9.29
C ASN A 272 -0.11 21.82 -9.74
N ILE A 273 -0.88 20.75 -9.95
CA ILE A 273 -2.22 20.80 -10.57
C ILE A 273 -3.34 20.31 -9.65
N VAL A 274 -3.01 19.92 -8.41
CA VAL A 274 -3.97 19.28 -7.48
C VAL A 274 -5.12 20.23 -7.13
N GLU A 275 -4.87 21.52 -6.93
CA GLU A 275 -5.93 22.50 -6.60
C GLU A 275 -6.57 23.18 -7.82
N LEU A 276 -6.16 22.82 -9.04
CA LEU A 276 -6.74 23.40 -10.25
C LEU A 276 -8.11 22.81 -10.59
N THR A 277 -8.93 23.59 -11.30
CA THR A 277 -10.19 23.07 -11.87
C THR A 277 -9.90 22.02 -12.95
N PRO A 278 -10.84 21.10 -13.26
CA PRO A 278 -10.64 20.08 -14.30
C PRO A 278 -10.22 20.64 -15.67
N ALA A 279 -10.75 21.80 -16.07
CA ALA A 279 -10.40 22.45 -17.33
C ALA A 279 -8.97 22.99 -17.32
N GLN A 280 -8.53 23.57 -16.20
CA GLN A 280 -7.14 24.04 -16.03
C GLN A 280 -6.17 22.86 -15.97
N ARG A 281 -6.50 21.79 -15.22
CA ARG A 281 -5.71 20.55 -15.18
C ARG A 281 -5.50 19.99 -16.59
N ALA A 282 -6.56 19.87 -17.38
CA ALA A 282 -6.48 19.36 -18.75
C ALA A 282 -5.52 20.18 -19.63
N LYS A 283 -5.51 21.51 -19.48
CA LYS A 283 -4.56 22.39 -20.19
C LYS A 283 -3.12 22.18 -19.74
N GLU A 284 -2.87 22.08 -18.43
CA GLU A 284 -1.53 21.89 -17.87
C GLU A 284 -0.94 20.52 -18.23
N LEU A 285 -1.77 19.47 -18.28
CA LEU A 285 -1.33 18.11 -18.63
C LEU A 285 -0.80 17.98 -20.06
N GLU A 286 -1.16 18.88 -20.97
CA GLU A 286 -0.56 18.91 -22.31
C GLU A 286 0.95 19.19 -22.27
N LYS A 287 1.47 19.86 -21.22
CA LYS A 287 2.90 20.05 -21.01
C LYS A 287 3.61 18.70 -20.77
N ALA A 288 3.06 17.86 -19.90
CA ALA A 288 3.62 16.53 -19.61
C ALA A 288 3.53 15.59 -20.82
N LYS A 289 2.43 15.66 -21.60
CA LYS A 289 2.35 14.95 -22.88
C LYS A 289 3.41 15.43 -23.86
N ALA A 290 3.64 16.75 -23.95
CA ALA A 290 4.67 17.31 -24.82
C ALA A 290 6.07 16.83 -24.42
N THR A 291 6.40 16.78 -23.12
CA THR A 291 7.66 16.19 -22.62
C THR A 291 7.82 14.75 -23.06
N THR A 292 6.78 13.93 -22.90
CA THR A 292 6.82 12.52 -23.32
C THR A 292 6.99 12.37 -24.84
N ARG A 293 6.35 13.22 -25.66
CA ARG A 293 6.58 13.22 -27.11
C ARG A 293 8.02 13.59 -27.47
N ARG A 294 8.59 14.61 -26.81
CA ARG A 294 10.00 14.98 -27.00
C ARG A 294 10.93 13.83 -26.62
N PHE A 295 10.61 13.09 -25.55
CA PHE A 295 11.40 11.92 -25.14
C PHE A 295 11.31 10.76 -26.14
N ILE A 296 10.12 10.47 -26.69
CA ILE A 296 9.96 9.49 -27.77
C ILE A 296 10.81 9.89 -28.99
N TYR A 297 10.73 11.15 -29.40
CA TYR A 297 11.52 11.66 -30.52
C TYR A 297 13.03 11.55 -30.23
N PHE A 298 13.47 11.84 -29.00
CA PHE A 298 14.86 11.66 -28.56
C PHE A 298 15.33 10.21 -28.70
N ILE A 299 14.55 9.24 -28.22
CA ILE A 299 14.85 7.80 -28.35
C ILE A 299 15.02 7.42 -29.83
N GLN A 300 14.15 7.92 -30.70
CA GLN A 300 14.20 7.59 -32.12
C GLN A 300 15.37 8.25 -32.86
N HIS A 301 15.73 9.48 -32.50
CA HIS A 301 16.68 10.31 -33.27
C HIS A 301 18.09 10.38 -32.69
N GLN A 302 18.23 10.49 -31.37
CA GLN A 302 19.55 10.53 -30.72
C GLN A 302 20.08 9.14 -30.42
N LEU A 303 19.18 8.23 -30.01
CA LEU A 303 19.55 6.85 -29.67
C LEU A 303 19.36 5.87 -30.84
N GLY A 304 18.73 6.30 -31.94
CA GLY A 304 18.64 5.54 -33.19
C GLY A 304 17.53 4.47 -33.24
N TYR A 305 16.66 4.41 -32.24
CA TYR A 305 15.58 3.42 -32.13
C TYR A 305 14.36 3.76 -32.99
N LYS A 306 14.56 3.94 -34.31
CA LYS A 306 13.50 4.33 -35.25
C LYS A 306 12.35 3.32 -35.35
N TYR A 307 12.63 2.05 -35.07
CA TYR A 307 11.65 0.96 -35.11
C TYR A 307 10.73 0.91 -33.88
N LEU A 308 11.02 1.68 -32.83
CA LEU A 308 10.14 1.82 -31.68
C LEU A 308 9.10 2.91 -31.95
N GLY A 309 7.82 2.53 -31.95
CA GLY A 309 6.71 3.44 -32.22
C GLY A 309 5.62 3.35 -31.17
N LEU A 310 4.79 4.40 -31.05
CA LEU A 310 3.59 4.36 -30.21
C LEU A 310 2.71 3.18 -30.62
N THR A 311 2.39 2.33 -29.65
CA THR A 311 1.54 1.17 -29.89
C THR A 311 0.12 1.58 -30.25
N ASN A 312 -0.56 0.79 -31.08
CA ASN A 312 -1.90 1.09 -31.59
C ASN A 312 -3.02 0.28 -30.89
N ASP A 313 -2.67 -0.54 -29.89
CA ASP A 313 -3.53 -1.54 -29.27
C ASP A 313 -3.61 -1.44 -27.73
N GLU A 314 -3.02 -0.43 -27.10
CA GLU A 314 -3.03 -0.28 -25.63
C GLU A 314 -4.09 0.70 -25.13
N PHE A 315 -4.03 1.96 -25.57
CA PHE A 315 -4.93 2.99 -25.08
C PHE A 315 -5.94 3.42 -26.14
N PRO A 316 -7.23 3.60 -25.77
CA PRO A 316 -8.28 4.04 -26.70
C PRO A 316 -8.25 5.56 -26.95
N THR A 317 -7.14 6.24 -26.65
CA THR A 317 -6.96 7.68 -26.80
C THR A 317 -6.48 8.02 -28.20
N LYS A 318 -6.88 9.18 -28.74
CA LYS A 318 -6.49 9.59 -30.10
C LYS A 318 -4.98 9.76 -30.26
N ASP A 319 -4.30 10.18 -29.19
CA ASP A 319 -2.86 10.36 -29.15
C ASP A 319 -2.09 9.09 -28.76
N ARG A 320 -2.80 7.99 -28.43
CA ARG A 320 -2.25 6.71 -27.97
C ARG A 320 -1.47 6.79 -26.65
N PHE A 321 -1.70 7.84 -25.87
CA PHE A 321 -1.14 7.99 -24.52
C PHE A 321 -2.09 7.40 -23.48
N ALA A 322 -1.62 7.23 -22.25
CA ALA A 322 -2.48 6.82 -21.13
C ALA A 322 -3.75 7.68 -21.02
N ILE A 323 -4.83 7.12 -20.45
CA ILE A 323 -6.12 7.83 -20.31
C ILE A 323 -6.01 8.95 -19.28
N ILE A 324 -5.25 8.72 -18.22
CA ILE A 324 -4.92 9.68 -17.16
C ILE A 324 -3.39 9.71 -16.97
N PRO A 325 -2.80 10.78 -16.43
CA PRO A 325 -1.40 10.74 -16.01
C PRO A 325 -1.23 9.84 -14.78
N TYR A 326 0.01 9.46 -14.52
CA TYR A 326 0.40 8.89 -13.24
C TYR A 326 0.51 9.99 -12.18
N TYR A 327 -0.55 10.15 -11.38
CA TYR A 327 -0.53 10.98 -10.19
C TYR A 327 0.20 10.24 -9.05
N ARG A 328 1.41 10.70 -8.68
CA ARG A 328 2.16 10.16 -7.54
C ARG A 328 1.64 10.67 -6.20
N GLU A 329 1.07 11.88 -6.20
CA GLU A 329 0.64 12.56 -4.98
C GLU A 329 -0.68 13.31 -5.21
N GLY A 330 -1.45 13.43 -4.13
CA GLY A 330 -2.67 14.20 -4.04
C GLY A 330 -2.91 14.63 -2.60
N ARG A 331 -4.15 14.95 -2.27
CA ARG A 331 -4.53 15.37 -0.91
C ARG A 331 -4.53 14.19 0.05
N ARG A 332 -3.86 14.32 1.19
CA ARG A 332 -3.79 13.31 2.25
C ARG A 332 -4.69 13.71 3.40
N VAL A 333 -5.68 12.89 3.73
CA VAL A 333 -6.66 13.21 4.77
C VAL A 333 -5.98 13.36 6.13
N GLN A 334 -6.44 14.30 6.96
CA GLN A 334 -6.10 14.30 8.38
C GLN A 334 -6.93 13.23 9.10
N GLY A 335 -6.37 12.04 9.22
CA GLY A 335 -6.99 10.87 9.83
C GLY A 335 -6.87 10.84 11.35
N ILE A 336 -7.53 9.87 11.98
CA ILE A 336 -7.39 9.61 13.44
C ILE A 336 -5.99 9.11 13.83
N VAL A 337 -5.22 8.65 12.84
CA VAL A 337 -3.80 8.30 12.93
C VAL A 337 -3.07 8.99 11.79
N ARG A 338 -1.88 9.52 12.06
CA ARG A 338 -0.94 10.01 11.05
C ARG A 338 0.27 9.09 11.03
N TYR A 339 0.51 8.42 9.91
CA TYR A 339 1.61 7.48 9.77
C TYR A 339 2.84 8.18 9.17
N THR A 340 3.99 8.04 9.84
CA THR A 340 5.24 8.77 9.56
C THR A 340 6.43 7.80 9.46
N MET A 341 7.58 8.29 8.99
CA MET A 341 8.77 7.48 8.71
C MET A 341 9.28 6.72 9.94
N ARG A 342 9.20 7.29 11.15
CA ARG A 342 9.61 6.58 12.38
C ARG A 342 8.75 5.36 12.68
N HIS A 343 7.45 5.43 12.40
CA HIS A 343 6.54 4.30 12.62
C HIS A 343 6.86 3.10 11.72
N LEU A 344 7.39 3.33 10.52
CA LEU A 344 7.81 2.26 9.61
C LEU A 344 9.27 1.84 9.85
N ALA A 345 10.16 2.76 10.24
CA ALA A 345 11.57 2.45 10.50
C ALA A 345 11.77 1.67 11.81
N GLU A 346 11.02 2.04 12.86
CA GLU A 346 11.15 1.50 14.21
C GLU A 346 9.80 1.04 14.79
N PRO A 347 9.08 0.12 14.13
CA PRO A 347 7.71 -0.24 14.51
C PRO A 347 7.59 -0.74 15.95
N PHE A 348 8.62 -1.36 16.50
CA PHE A 348 8.64 -1.87 17.89
C PHE A 348 9.38 -0.96 18.89
N GLY A 349 10.02 0.12 18.42
CA GLY A 349 10.88 1.00 19.23
C GLY A 349 10.31 2.41 19.47
N TYR A 350 9.43 2.89 18.60
CA TYR A 350 8.96 4.30 18.62
C TYR A 350 7.94 4.65 19.73
N GLY A 351 7.50 3.69 20.55
CA GLY A 351 6.55 3.91 21.65
C GLY A 351 5.06 3.94 21.26
N GLU A 352 4.74 4.26 19.99
CA GLU A 352 3.38 4.10 19.43
C GLU A 352 3.21 2.72 18.75
N PRO A 353 2.32 1.84 19.24
CA PRO A 353 2.23 0.46 18.75
C PRO A 353 1.35 0.32 17.50
N LEU A 354 1.50 1.23 16.52
CA LEU A 354 0.68 1.27 15.31
C LEU A 354 0.77 -0.02 14.48
N TYR A 355 1.90 -0.74 14.54
CA TYR A 355 2.08 -2.05 13.91
C TYR A 355 0.98 -3.06 14.30
N ARG A 356 0.37 -2.91 15.49
CA ARG A 356 -0.73 -3.77 15.95
C ARG A 356 -2.00 -3.59 15.13
N THR A 357 -2.12 -2.48 14.42
CA THR A 357 -3.31 -2.07 13.66
C THR A 357 -3.15 -2.21 12.14
N GLY A 358 -2.10 -2.89 11.70
CA GLY A 358 -1.77 -3.10 10.30
C GLY A 358 -2.88 -3.77 9.48
N ILE A 359 -3.15 -3.25 8.27
CA ILE A 359 -4.21 -3.75 7.36
C ILE A 359 -3.75 -3.99 5.92
N SER A 360 -2.54 -3.55 5.57
CA SER A 360 -1.93 -3.78 4.26
C SER A 360 -0.42 -3.71 4.39
N VAL A 361 0.30 -4.44 3.55
CA VAL A 361 1.77 -4.52 3.62
C VAL A 361 2.44 -3.88 2.41
N GLY A 362 3.64 -3.35 2.60
CA GLY A 362 4.50 -2.79 1.54
C GLY A 362 5.97 -3.13 1.80
N ASP A 363 6.75 -3.31 0.74
CA ASP A 363 8.18 -3.66 0.83
C ASP A 363 9.09 -2.75 0.00
N TYR A 364 8.58 -1.67 -0.61
CA TYR A 364 9.41 -0.78 -1.40
C TYR A 364 10.06 0.30 -0.51
N PRO A 365 11.27 0.78 -0.84
CA PRO A 365 11.85 1.96 -0.19
C PRO A 365 10.97 3.20 -0.37
N ILE A 366 11.27 4.24 0.41
CA ILE A 366 10.66 5.55 0.17
C ILE A 366 11.28 6.13 -1.09
N ASP A 367 10.45 6.36 -2.11
CA ASP A 367 10.90 6.86 -3.40
C ASP A 367 10.12 8.13 -3.79
N HIS A 368 10.81 9.27 -3.73
CA HIS A 368 10.26 10.57 -4.09
C HIS A 368 10.79 11.08 -5.42
N HIS A 369 9.85 11.46 -6.29
CA HIS A 369 10.17 12.13 -7.56
C HIS A 369 9.99 13.64 -7.41
N HIS A 370 11.09 14.36 -7.20
CA HIS A 370 11.11 15.83 -7.13
C HIS A 370 12.22 16.45 -7.99
N LYS A 371 12.78 15.67 -8.92
CA LYS A 371 13.96 16.09 -9.70
C LYS A 371 13.64 17.20 -10.71
N LYS A 372 12.37 17.43 -11.02
CA LYS A 372 11.93 18.51 -11.92
C LYS A 372 11.56 19.80 -11.18
N ASN A 373 11.59 19.81 -9.85
CA ASN A 373 11.48 21.03 -9.05
C ASN A 373 12.71 21.21 -8.14
N PRO A 374 13.62 22.15 -8.45
CA PRO A 374 14.84 22.37 -7.65
C PRO A 374 14.55 22.91 -6.24
N GLU A 375 13.35 23.44 -5.97
CA GLU A 375 12.94 23.92 -4.65
C GLU A 375 12.60 22.78 -3.68
N ALA A 376 12.43 21.56 -4.17
CA ALA A 376 12.16 20.39 -3.36
C ALA A 376 13.44 19.66 -2.92
N PRO A 377 13.43 18.92 -1.80
CA PRO A 377 14.56 18.12 -1.34
C PRO A 377 14.97 17.07 -2.37
N GLN A 378 16.26 17.10 -2.73
CA GLN A 378 16.80 16.24 -3.78
C GLN A 378 17.34 14.89 -3.26
N HIS A 379 17.21 14.60 -1.96
CA HIS A 379 17.83 13.45 -1.29
C HIS A 379 16.86 12.35 -0.83
N LEU A 380 15.55 12.48 -1.12
CA LEU A 380 14.51 11.53 -0.70
C LEU A 380 14.26 10.37 -1.70
N GLU A 381 15.24 10.11 -2.56
CA GLU A 381 15.18 9.04 -3.53
C GLU A 381 15.70 7.73 -2.91
N PHE A 382 14.91 6.67 -2.95
CA PHE A 382 15.23 5.35 -2.39
C PHE A 382 15.70 5.36 -0.92
N TYR A 383 15.07 6.17 -0.07
CA TYR A 383 15.40 6.21 1.35
C TYR A 383 15.08 4.85 2.02
N PRO A 384 16.05 4.24 2.74
CA PRO A 384 15.95 2.86 3.20
C PRO A 384 15.02 2.76 4.41
N VAL A 385 14.10 1.80 4.35
CA VAL A 385 13.16 1.47 5.41
C VAL A 385 12.95 -0.05 5.42
N PRO A 386 12.51 -0.71 6.50
CA PRO A 386 12.10 -2.11 6.41
C PRO A 386 10.75 -2.23 5.68
N SER A 387 10.35 -3.46 5.35
CA SER A 387 8.97 -3.67 4.90
C SER A 387 8.00 -3.39 6.05
N PHE A 388 6.84 -2.81 5.72
CA PHE A 388 5.97 -2.15 6.69
C PHE A 388 4.51 -2.61 6.55
N THR A 389 3.68 -2.16 7.50
CA THR A 389 2.23 -2.35 7.48
C THR A 389 1.52 -1.01 7.68
N VAL A 390 0.46 -0.75 6.91
CA VAL A 390 -0.31 0.50 6.99
C VAL A 390 -1.35 0.38 8.12
N PRO A 391 -1.40 1.33 9.08
CA PRO A 391 -2.38 1.32 10.18
C PRO A 391 -3.82 1.60 9.71
N LEU A 392 -4.82 0.91 10.27
CA LEU A 392 -6.25 1.10 9.93
C LEU A 392 -6.73 2.54 10.13
N GLY A 393 -6.26 3.22 11.18
CA GLY A 393 -6.68 4.58 11.50
C GLY A 393 -6.35 5.61 10.42
N THR A 394 -5.43 5.29 9.50
CA THR A 394 -5.07 6.19 8.39
C THR A 394 -6.20 6.38 7.37
N LEU A 395 -7.15 5.45 7.32
CA LEU A 395 -8.28 5.47 6.38
C LEU A 395 -9.47 6.31 6.88
N ILE A 396 -9.44 6.73 8.14
CA ILE A 396 -10.61 7.27 8.84
C ILE A 396 -10.38 8.75 9.16
N PRO A 397 -11.14 9.68 8.54
CA PRO A 397 -11.03 11.10 8.82
C PRO A 397 -11.27 11.43 10.30
N ALA A 398 -10.44 12.30 10.89
CA ALA A 398 -10.58 12.66 12.31
C ALA A 398 -11.81 13.53 12.61
N LYS A 399 -12.22 14.38 11.65
CA LYS A 399 -13.26 15.40 11.84
C LYS A 399 -14.52 15.19 10.99
N ALA A 400 -14.67 14.02 10.38
CA ALA A 400 -15.84 13.70 9.55
C ALA A 400 -16.30 12.24 9.73
N SER A 401 -17.58 12.00 9.47
CA SER A 401 -18.19 10.67 9.52
C SER A 401 -18.78 10.28 8.15
N GLY A 402 -19.10 8.99 7.97
CA GLY A 402 -19.66 8.47 6.72
C GLY A 402 -18.67 8.39 5.55
N LEU A 403 -17.39 8.71 5.78
CA LEU A 403 -16.31 8.65 4.80
C LEU A 403 -15.21 7.69 5.25
N ILE A 404 -14.70 6.91 4.29
CA ILE A 404 -13.44 6.16 4.38
C ILE A 404 -12.58 6.66 3.22
N VAL A 405 -11.30 6.88 3.45
CA VAL A 405 -10.36 7.28 2.40
C VAL A 405 -9.52 6.06 2.03
N ALA A 406 -9.42 5.81 0.73
CA ALA A 406 -8.60 4.79 0.12
C ALA A 406 -7.66 5.45 -0.91
N GLU A 407 -7.06 4.65 -1.79
CA GLU A 407 -6.12 5.15 -2.80
C GLU A 407 -4.92 5.85 -2.11
N LYS A 408 -4.37 6.91 -2.71
CA LYS A 408 -3.21 7.66 -2.21
C LYS A 408 -3.59 8.73 -1.17
N GLY A 409 -4.88 8.90 -0.88
CA GLY A 409 -5.38 9.98 -0.03
C GLY A 409 -5.34 9.69 1.47
N ILE A 410 -4.77 8.55 1.89
CA ILE A 410 -4.73 8.13 3.29
C ILE A 410 -3.87 9.05 4.16
N SER A 411 -4.07 9.00 5.47
CA SER A 411 -3.39 9.86 6.46
C SER A 411 -1.96 9.41 6.74
N VAL A 412 -1.06 9.77 5.82
CA VAL A 412 0.39 9.56 5.89
C VAL A 412 1.12 10.91 5.76
N SER A 413 2.38 10.99 6.18
CA SER A 413 3.23 12.12 5.80
C SER A 413 3.58 12.08 4.31
N ASN A 414 4.00 13.23 3.76
CA ASN A 414 4.54 13.30 2.40
C ASN A 414 5.66 12.27 2.21
N VAL A 415 6.60 12.19 3.16
CA VAL A 415 7.71 11.24 3.14
C VAL A 415 7.20 9.80 3.00
N VAL A 416 6.25 9.37 3.83
CA VAL A 416 5.67 8.01 3.78
C VAL A 416 4.79 7.75 2.56
N ASN A 417 4.19 8.80 1.96
CA ASN A 417 3.49 8.67 0.68
C ASN A 417 4.39 8.08 -0.41
N GLY A 418 5.70 8.35 -0.37
CA GLY A 418 6.69 7.84 -1.33
C GLY A 418 6.80 6.31 -1.40
N THR A 419 6.27 5.56 -0.42
CA THR A 419 6.24 4.09 -0.45
C THR A 419 4.83 3.51 -0.38
N THR A 420 3.91 4.16 0.33
CA THR A 420 2.51 3.70 0.47
C THR A 420 1.68 3.89 -0.80
N ARG A 421 2.08 4.81 -1.71
CA ARG A 421 1.39 5.08 -2.98
C ARG A 421 1.47 3.97 -4.03
N LEU A 422 2.31 2.97 -3.81
CA LEU A 422 2.60 1.95 -4.84
C LEU A 422 1.44 1.00 -5.02
N GLN A 423 1.24 0.57 -6.26
CA GLN A 423 0.02 -0.11 -6.71
C GLN A 423 -0.31 -1.36 -5.88
N PRO A 424 0.66 -2.25 -5.53
CA PRO A 424 0.37 -3.39 -4.68
C PRO A 424 -0.12 -2.97 -3.29
N CYS A 425 0.51 -1.96 -2.68
CA CYS A 425 0.10 -1.46 -1.36
C CYS A 425 -1.31 -0.86 -1.44
N VAL A 426 -1.57 -0.04 -2.46
CA VAL A 426 -2.86 0.62 -2.66
C VAL A 426 -4.00 -0.36 -2.94
N LEU A 427 -3.76 -1.46 -3.68
CA LEU A 427 -4.75 -2.55 -3.83
C LEU A 427 -5.16 -3.10 -2.46
N LEU A 428 -4.17 -3.37 -1.61
CA LEU A 428 -4.39 -3.94 -0.28
C LEU A 428 -5.07 -2.94 0.66
N THR A 429 -4.66 -1.68 0.64
CA THR A 429 -5.32 -0.60 1.38
C THR A 429 -6.78 -0.44 0.95
N GLY A 430 -7.05 -0.51 -0.36
CA GLY A 430 -8.41 -0.56 -0.91
C GLY A 430 -9.20 -1.77 -0.40
N GLN A 431 -8.61 -2.96 -0.42
CA GLN A 431 -9.24 -4.16 0.13
C GLN A 431 -9.64 -3.96 1.60
N ALA A 432 -8.75 -3.38 2.42
CA ALA A 432 -9.04 -3.05 3.81
C ALA A 432 -10.16 -2.00 3.97
N ALA A 433 -10.18 -0.95 3.13
CA ALA A 433 -11.26 0.02 3.10
C ALA A 433 -12.62 -0.64 2.79
N GLY A 434 -12.64 -1.63 1.88
CA GLY A 434 -13.82 -2.44 1.58
C GLY A 434 -14.31 -3.27 2.77
N VAL A 435 -13.38 -3.91 3.51
CA VAL A 435 -13.70 -4.62 4.76
C VAL A 435 -14.29 -3.67 5.79
N LEU A 436 -13.63 -2.53 6.02
CA LEU A 436 -14.07 -1.52 6.98
C LEU A 436 -15.48 -1.01 6.64
N ALA A 437 -15.74 -0.69 5.37
CA ALA A 437 -17.06 -0.25 4.90
C ALA A 437 -18.13 -1.31 5.11
N ALA A 438 -17.81 -2.58 4.79
CA ALA A 438 -18.77 -3.67 4.96
C ALA A 438 -19.12 -3.94 6.42
N LEU A 439 -18.12 -3.92 7.32
CA LEU A 439 -18.35 -4.05 8.76
C LEU A 439 -19.12 -2.86 9.32
N THR A 440 -18.82 -1.64 8.86
CA THR A 440 -19.55 -0.41 9.24
C THR A 440 -21.05 -0.56 8.95
N VAL A 441 -21.41 -0.99 7.73
CA VAL A 441 -22.80 -1.22 7.35
C VAL A 441 -23.43 -2.35 8.16
N ARG A 442 -22.75 -3.49 8.30
CA ARG A 442 -23.28 -4.68 8.98
C ARG A 442 -23.54 -4.42 10.47
N GLN A 443 -22.64 -3.70 11.13
CA GLN A 443 -22.72 -3.35 12.54
C GLN A 443 -23.55 -2.09 12.80
N ARG A 444 -24.03 -1.41 11.75
CA ARG A 444 -24.81 -0.16 11.83
C ARG A 444 -24.11 0.91 12.68
N THR A 445 -22.82 1.09 12.42
CA THR A 445 -21.94 1.97 13.21
C THR A 445 -21.19 2.96 12.31
N THR A 446 -20.20 3.67 12.83
CA THR A 446 -19.29 4.52 12.06
C THR A 446 -17.94 3.83 11.84
N PRO A 447 -17.16 4.20 10.80
CA PRO A 447 -15.86 3.60 10.56
C PRO A 447 -14.93 3.62 11.78
N ALA A 448 -14.88 4.75 12.51
CA ALA A 448 -14.09 4.91 13.73
C ALA A 448 -14.46 3.94 14.87
N LYS A 449 -15.68 3.39 14.87
CA LYS A 449 -16.16 2.49 15.92
C LYS A 449 -15.97 1.01 15.59
N VAL A 450 -15.67 0.66 14.34
CA VAL A 450 -15.37 -0.73 13.95
C VAL A 450 -14.09 -1.19 14.65
N GLY A 451 -14.11 -2.39 15.24
CA GLY A 451 -12.95 -2.99 15.91
C GLY A 451 -11.83 -3.35 14.94
N VAL A 452 -10.58 -3.04 15.31
CA VAL A 452 -9.39 -3.31 14.49
C VAL A 452 -9.26 -4.82 14.23
N ARG A 453 -9.48 -5.65 15.25
CA ARG A 453 -9.36 -7.11 15.17
C ARG A 453 -10.40 -7.73 14.25
N ALA A 454 -11.60 -7.14 14.15
CA ALA A 454 -12.63 -7.58 13.22
C ALA A 454 -12.21 -7.34 11.76
N VAL A 455 -11.57 -6.20 11.46
CA VAL A 455 -11.03 -5.89 10.13
C VAL A 455 -9.89 -6.84 9.78
N GLN A 456 -8.90 -6.98 10.67
CA GLN A 456 -7.75 -7.85 10.45
C GLN A 456 -8.16 -9.33 10.28
N THR A 457 -9.11 -9.82 11.08
CA THR A 457 -9.67 -11.17 10.94
C THR A 457 -10.29 -11.39 9.56
N ALA A 458 -11.07 -10.43 9.06
CA ALA A 458 -11.68 -10.51 7.73
C ALA A 458 -10.64 -10.46 6.60
N LEU A 459 -9.56 -9.69 6.78
CA LEU A 459 -8.43 -9.62 5.86
C LEU A 459 -7.65 -10.93 5.80
N LEU A 460 -7.30 -11.51 6.95
CA LEU A 460 -6.65 -12.82 7.05
C LEU A 460 -7.49 -13.92 6.39
N LYS A 461 -8.82 -13.89 6.57
CA LYS A 461 -9.75 -14.81 5.90
C LYS A 461 -9.74 -14.65 4.37
N ALA A 462 -9.46 -13.44 3.87
CA ALA A 462 -9.27 -13.18 2.45
C ALA A 462 -7.82 -13.48 1.97
N GLY A 463 -6.98 -14.05 2.84
CA GLY A 463 -5.59 -14.36 2.55
C GLY A 463 -4.69 -13.12 2.42
N ALA A 464 -5.07 -12.00 3.04
CA ALA A 464 -4.25 -10.80 3.14
C ALA A 464 -3.31 -10.86 4.36
N TYR A 465 -2.13 -10.28 4.19
CA TYR A 465 -1.11 -10.13 5.22
C TYR A 465 -1.42 -8.87 6.03
N ILE A 466 -1.26 -8.96 7.35
CA ILE A 466 -1.32 -7.82 8.27
C ILE A 466 0.05 -7.46 8.83
N MET A 467 1.00 -8.41 8.77
CA MET A 467 2.42 -8.27 9.06
C MET A 467 3.25 -8.64 7.81
N PRO A 468 4.31 -7.87 7.48
CA PRO A 468 5.06 -8.02 6.22
C PRO A 468 6.13 -9.13 6.28
N TYR A 469 5.78 -10.31 6.80
CA TYR A 469 6.72 -11.42 6.94
C TYR A 469 6.97 -12.13 5.61
N ILE A 470 8.15 -11.92 5.02
CA ILE A 470 8.48 -12.39 3.67
C ILE A 470 8.79 -13.89 3.61
N ASP A 471 9.05 -14.51 4.75
CA ASP A 471 9.38 -15.92 4.95
C ASP A 471 8.21 -16.75 5.48
N VAL A 472 7.02 -16.14 5.56
CA VAL A 472 5.78 -16.79 5.94
C VAL A 472 4.79 -16.64 4.78
N PRO A 473 4.88 -17.49 3.75
CA PRO A 473 3.99 -17.42 2.60
C PRO A 473 2.53 -17.72 3.00
N TYR A 474 1.56 -17.28 2.19
CA TYR A 474 0.13 -17.38 2.54
C TYR A 474 -0.37 -18.82 2.69
N ASP A 475 0.33 -19.77 2.06
CA ASP A 475 0.09 -21.22 2.11
C ASP A 475 0.89 -21.91 3.22
N HIS A 476 1.68 -21.18 4.00
CA HIS A 476 2.33 -21.70 5.20
C HIS A 476 1.27 -22.26 6.17
N PRO A 477 1.44 -23.48 6.72
CA PRO A 477 0.41 -24.14 7.52
C PRO A 477 -0.02 -23.34 8.75
N HIS A 478 0.87 -22.49 9.26
CA HIS A 478 0.63 -21.64 10.44
C HIS A 478 0.54 -20.15 10.10
N PHE A 479 0.32 -19.78 8.84
CA PHE A 479 0.27 -18.38 8.37
C PHE A 479 -0.58 -17.49 9.28
N ALA A 480 -1.82 -17.89 9.55
CA ALA A 480 -2.76 -17.04 10.29
C ALA A 480 -2.36 -16.85 11.77
N ALA A 481 -1.84 -17.88 12.43
CA ALA A 481 -1.37 -17.77 13.81
C ALA A 481 -0.14 -16.85 13.91
N ILE A 482 0.83 -17.02 13.01
CA ILE A 482 2.03 -16.18 12.96
C ILE A 482 1.67 -14.71 12.72
N GLN A 483 0.78 -14.44 11.78
CA GLN A 483 0.32 -13.08 11.48
C GLN A 483 -0.40 -12.43 12.68
N ARG A 484 -1.27 -13.19 13.37
CA ARG A 484 -1.97 -12.71 14.57
C ARG A 484 -1.01 -12.39 15.70
N ILE A 485 -0.08 -13.30 16.02
CA ILE A 485 0.91 -13.11 17.08
C ILE A 485 1.86 -11.96 16.77
N GLY A 486 2.33 -11.85 15.53
CA GLY A 486 3.13 -10.71 15.10
C GLY A 486 2.43 -9.36 15.33
N ALA A 487 1.12 -9.30 15.06
CA ALA A 487 0.28 -8.12 15.28
C ALA A 487 -0.05 -7.83 16.77
N THR A 488 0.40 -8.64 17.72
CA THR A 488 0.35 -8.32 19.15
C THR A 488 1.68 -7.76 19.67
N GLY A 489 2.77 -7.93 18.92
CA GLY A 489 4.12 -7.56 19.33
C GLY A 489 4.81 -8.63 20.17
N ILE A 490 4.22 -9.82 20.29
CA ILE A 490 4.90 -11.03 20.77
C ILE A 490 5.62 -11.67 19.57
N LEU A 491 6.83 -12.18 19.78
CA LEU A 491 7.65 -12.77 18.70
C LEU A 491 7.87 -11.78 17.55
N LYS A 492 8.37 -10.59 17.90
CA LYS A 492 8.68 -9.52 16.95
C LYS A 492 9.51 -10.03 15.77
N GLY A 493 9.19 -9.53 14.58
CA GLY A 493 9.98 -9.79 13.39
C GLY A 493 11.19 -8.86 13.29
N THR A 494 12.12 -9.19 12.41
CA THR A 494 13.34 -8.40 12.17
C THR A 494 13.24 -7.71 10.82
N GLY A 495 13.12 -6.38 10.84
CA GLY A 495 13.11 -5.55 9.64
C GLY A 495 14.53 -5.26 9.12
N MET A 496 14.69 -5.23 7.81
CA MET A 496 15.91 -4.78 7.14
C MET A 496 15.59 -4.06 5.83
N ALA A 497 16.25 -2.94 5.58
CA ALA A 497 16.28 -2.35 4.25
C ALA A 497 17.13 -3.23 3.33
N TYR A 498 16.62 -3.58 2.15
CA TYR A 498 17.34 -4.46 1.23
C TYR A 498 17.08 -4.05 -0.22
N LYS A 499 18.02 -3.28 -0.80
CA LYS A 499 17.90 -2.77 -2.18
C LYS A 499 16.53 -2.12 -2.40
N TRP A 500 15.78 -2.55 -3.41
CA TRP A 500 14.42 -2.09 -3.74
C TRP A 500 13.30 -3.00 -3.17
N ALA A 501 13.66 -4.00 -2.35
CA ALA A 501 12.72 -4.98 -1.81
C ALA A 501 13.05 -5.21 -0.34
N ASN A 502 12.64 -4.25 0.48
CA ASN A 502 12.77 -4.25 1.92
C ASN A 502 12.13 -5.49 2.53
N GLN A 503 12.61 -5.90 3.69
CA GLN A 503 12.26 -7.21 4.23
C GLN A 503 11.93 -7.10 5.70
N THR A 504 11.02 -7.96 6.14
CA THR A 504 10.80 -8.24 7.54
C THR A 504 10.68 -9.75 7.65
N TRP A 505 11.51 -10.33 8.50
CA TRP A 505 11.62 -11.78 8.68
C TRP A 505 10.99 -12.20 10.01
N PHE A 506 10.25 -13.30 10.00
CA PHE A 506 9.71 -13.92 11.21
C PHE A 506 10.59 -15.06 11.74
N TYR A 507 11.32 -15.75 10.86
CA TYR A 507 12.11 -16.95 11.09
C TYR A 507 11.32 -18.11 11.71
N PRO A 508 10.28 -18.63 11.03
CA PRO A 508 9.34 -19.61 11.58
C PRO A 508 10.00 -20.87 12.12
N ASP A 509 11.04 -21.37 11.43
CA ASP A 509 11.72 -22.62 11.77
C ASP A 509 12.86 -22.45 12.80
N SER A 510 13.22 -21.21 13.13
CA SER A 510 14.25 -20.96 14.15
C SER A 510 13.72 -21.25 15.56
N LEU A 511 14.61 -21.64 16.46
CA LEU A 511 14.28 -21.88 17.86
C LEU A 511 13.89 -20.58 18.56
N ALA A 512 12.82 -20.62 19.35
CA ALA A 512 12.41 -19.47 20.14
C ALA A 512 13.44 -19.20 21.26
N ASN A 513 13.82 -17.93 21.42
CA ASN A 513 14.70 -17.52 22.51
C ASN A 513 13.89 -17.30 23.80
N ALA A 514 14.30 -17.96 24.88
CA ALA A 514 13.58 -17.89 26.16
C ALA A 514 13.57 -16.46 26.75
N ALA A 515 14.69 -15.73 26.71
CA ALA A 515 14.79 -14.38 27.28
C ALA A 515 13.91 -13.37 26.50
N SER A 516 13.96 -13.42 25.16
CA SER A 516 13.11 -12.59 24.30
C SER A 516 11.63 -12.90 24.51
N PHE A 517 11.25 -14.18 24.60
CA PHE A 517 9.88 -14.59 24.86
C PHE A 517 9.38 -14.06 26.21
N VAL A 518 10.13 -14.26 27.29
CA VAL A 518 9.72 -13.79 28.64
C VAL A 518 9.55 -12.28 28.66
N LYS A 519 10.45 -11.52 28.01
CA LYS A 519 10.34 -10.06 27.89
C LYS A 519 9.05 -9.66 27.17
N ASP A 520 8.80 -10.20 25.98
CA ASP A 520 7.61 -9.89 25.19
C ASP A 520 6.32 -10.34 25.90
N TRP A 521 6.37 -11.49 26.59
CA TRP A 521 5.25 -12.05 27.35
C TRP A 521 4.88 -11.19 28.55
N ALA A 522 5.86 -10.69 29.30
CA ALA A 522 5.63 -9.80 30.45
C ALA A 522 4.97 -8.49 30.05
N VAL A 523 5.32 -7.93 28.88
CA VAL A 523 4.65 -6.74 28.32
C VAL A 523 3.19 -7.05 28.00
N PHE A 524 2.90 -8.24 27.47
CA PHE A 524 1.53 -8.66 27.18
C PHE A 524 0.70 -8.88 28.44
N THR A 525 1.23 -9.55 29.47
CA THR A 525 0.47 -9.84 30.70
C THR A 525 0.42 -8.66 31.68
N GLY A 526 1.04 -7.52 31.38
CA GLY A 526 1.07 -6.35 32.27
C GLY A 526 2.02 -6.50 33.47
N ASN A 527 2.82 -7.56 33.52
CA ASN A 527 3.77 -7.85 34.60
C ASN A 527 5.16 -7.29 34.30
N GLN A 528 5.27 -5.99 34.01
CA GLN A 528 6.59 -5.38 33.86
C GLN A 528 7.29 -5.28 35.23
N PRO A 529 8.57 -5.69 35.35
CA PRO A 529 9.42 -5.20 36.42
C PRO A 529 9.55 -3.69 36.27
N ASP A 530 9.32 -2.96 37.36
CA ASP A 530 9.46 -1.51 37.46
C ASP A 530 10.82 -1.07 36.86
N GLN A 531 10.81 -0.50 35.66
CA GLN A 531 11.97 0.18 35.10
C GLN A 531 11.69 1.67 35.16
N GLY A 532 12.48 2.34 35.99
CA GLY A 532 12.33 3.75 36.33
C GLY A 532 12.29 4.67 35.11
N LYS A 533 11.58 5.77 35.32
CA LYS A 533 11.55 6.99 34.51
C LYS A 533 12.87 7.25 33.76
N GLU A 534 12.84 7.12 32.45
CA GLU A 534 13.63 8.00 31.58
C GLU A 534 12.66 8.77 30.68
N SER A 535 12.28 9.94 31.19
CA SER A 535 11.81 11.06 30.38
C SER A 535 13.04 11.82 29.90
N SER A 536 13.21 11.98 28.60
CA SER A 536 13.37 13.31 28.01
C SER A 536 13.34 13.23 26.49
N SER A 537 12.63 14.20 25.94
CA SER A 537 12.62 14.62 24.55
C SER A 537 14.00 15.07 24.11
N GLU A 538 14.60 14.40 23.14
CA GLU A 538 15.63 15.00 22.28
C GLU A 538 15.28 14.72 20.81
N GLY A 539 15.27 15.80 20.02
CA GLY A 539 15.09 15.74 18.58
C GLY A 539 16.20 14.91 17.96
N ILE A 540 15.84 14.02 17.04
CA ILE A 540 16.84 13.26 16.28
C ILE A 540 17.25 14.15 15.11
N ASP A 541 18.49 14.60 15.19
CA ASP A 541 19.22 15.35 14.17
C ASP A 541 19.48 14.46 12.94
N ALA A 542 19.63 15.08 11.77
CA ALA A 542 19.77 14.42 10.46
C ALA A 542 21.16 13.78 10.23
N GLY A 543 21.70 13.10 11.24
CA GLY A 543 23.01 12.46 11.24
C GLY A 543 22.95 10.98 11.62
N LEU A 544 22.35 10.13 10.78
CA LEU A 544 22.42 8.67 10.91
C LEU A 544 22.89 8.02 9.61
N ILE A 545 24.05 8.47 9.09
CA ILE A 545 24.90 7.70 8.18
C ILE A 545 26.36 8.06 8.46
N GLY A 546 26.90 7.54 9.55
CA GLY A 546 28.31 7.66 9.92
C GLY A 546 28.60 6.63 11.00
N GLY A 547 29.30 5.56 10.65
CA GLY A 547 29.64 4.50 11.58
C GLY A 547 30.59 5.00 12.67
N THR A 548 30.17 4.89 13.92
CA THR A 548 31.06 4.66 15.05
C THR A 548 30.43 3.56 15.91
N GLU A 549 31.16 2.46 16.07
CA GLU A 549 30.82 1.33 16.94
C GLU A 549 30.81 1.79 18.40
N GLU A 550 29.66 2.25 18.90
CA GLU A 550 29.37 2.07 20.32
C GLU A 550 28.94 0.62 20.51
N ALA A 551 29.73 -0.11 21.31
CA ALA A 551 29.49 -1.50 21.62
C ALA A 551 28.09 -1.65 22.25
N ALA A 552 27.17 -2.25 21.50
CA ALA A 552 25.87 -2.65 22.02
C ALA A 552 26.09 -3.49 23.29
N PRO A 553 25.31 -3.26 24.37
CA PRO A 553 25.36 -4.12 25.54
C PRO A 553 25.19 -5.57 25.10
N ALA A 554 26.09 -6.45 25.55
CA ALA A 554 26.18 -7.84 25.10
C ALA A 554 24.78 -8.47 25.08
N ALA A 555 24.33 -8.88 23.88
CA ALA A 555 23.05 -9.55 23.74
C ALA A 555 23.05 -10.77 24.67
N PRO A 556 22.00 -10.96 25.51
CA PRO A 556 21.95 -12.12 26.39
C PRO A 556 22.13 -13.40 25.58
N ALA A 557 22.95 -14.32 26.10
CA ALA A 557 23.28 -15.55 25.40
C ALA A 557 22.02 -16.28 24.91
N PHE A 558 22.03 -16.72 23.65
CA PHE A 558 20.89 -17.42 23.06
C PHE A 558 20.59 -18.70 23.84
N ARG A 559 19.43 -18.75 24.50
CA ARG A 559 18.94 -19.93 25.21
C ARG A 559 17.62 -20.39 24.58
N PRO A 560 17.56 -21.59 23.99
CA PRO A 560 16.32 -22.12 23.45
C PRO A 560 15.25 -22.26 24.53
N LEU A 561 14.03 -21.82 24.22
CA LEU A 561 12.84 -22.09 25.02
C LEU A 561 12.39 -23.53 24.76
N SER A 562 12.12 -24.32 25.81
CA SER A 562 11.53 -25.64 25.65
C SER A 562 10.00 -25.58 25.57
N ILE A 563 9.38 -26.60 24.98
CA ILE A 563 7.91 -26.74 24.99
C ILE A 563 7.38 -26.73 26.43
N GLY A 564 8.03 -27.44 27.35
CA GLY A 564 7.61 -27.50 28.75
C GLY A 564 7.69 -26.17 29.49
N LEU A 565 8.67 -25.32 29.16
CA LEU A 565 8.73 -23.98 29.74
C LEU A 565 7.68 -23.05 29.13
N ALA A 566 7.46 -23.10 27.82
CA ALA A 566 6.35 -22.37 27.19
C ALA A 566 4.98 -22.81 27.76
N ALA A 567 4.79 -24.12 27.93
CA ALA A 567 3.62 -24.74 28.55
C ALA A 567 3.38 -24.22 29.97
N PHE A 568 4.43 -24.09 30.77
CA PHE A 568 4.34 -23.49 32.10
C PHE A 568 3.77 -22.06 32.06
N TYR A 569 4.32 -21.18 31.22
CA TYR A 569 3.80 -19.81 31.10
C TYR A 569 2.34 -19.74 30.63
N MET A 570 1.95 -20.61 29.70
CA MET A 570 0.55 -20.68 29.23
C MET A 570 -0.40 -21.20 30.31
N TYR A 571 0.04 -22.20 31.09
CA TYR A 571 -0.74 -22.73 32.20
C TYR A 571 -1.01 -21.66 33.27
N GLU A 572 0.04 -20.95 33.71
CA GLU A 572 -0.09 -19.86 34.71
C GLU A 572 -1.06 -18.78 34.21
N TYR A 573 -0.91 -18.35 32.95
CA TYR A 573 -1.82 -17.36 32.34
C TYR A 573 -3.28 -17.84 32.35
N LEU A 574 -3.54 -19.12 32.05
CA LEU A 574 -4.89 -19.69 32.06
C LEU A 574 -5.48 -19.85 33.47
N GLN A 575 -4.66 -20.00 34.51
CA GLN A 575 -5.15 -19.98 35.89
C GLN A 575 -5.67 -18.58 36.27
N GLU A 576 -4.95 -17.54 35.86
CA GLU A 576 -5.36 -16.15 36.07
C GLU A 576 -6.52 -15.73 35.14
N ASN A 577 -6.60 -16.35 33.95
CA ASN A 577 -7.57 -16.00 32.91
C ASN A 577 -8.35 -17.24 32.43
N PRO A 578 -9.21 -17.85 33.27
CA PRO A 578 -9.86 -19.12 32.96
C PRO A 578 -10.87 -19.05 31.79
N ALA A 579 -11.24 -17.84 31.37
CA ALA A 579 -12.07 -17.59 30.21
C ALA A 579 -11.29 -17.47 28.88
N SER A 580 -9.96 -17.43 28.92
CA SER A 580 -9.08 -17.35 27.74
C SER A 580 -8.83 -18.74 27.14
N GLY A 581 -8.37 -18.77 25.89
CA GLY A 581 -7.92 -19.99 25.22
C GLY A 581 -8.99 -20.98 24.75
N THR A 582 -8.52 -22.03 24.08
CA THR A 582 -9.34 -23.15 23.59
C THR A 582 -9.50 -24.28 24.62
N LEU A 583 -8.63 -24.35 25.63
CA LEU A 583 -8.67 -25.38 26.66
C LEU A 583 -9.66 -25.01 27.78
N LYS A 584 -10.96 -25.07 27.47
CA LYS A 584 -12.05 -24.83 28.44
C LYS A 584 -12.69 -26.14 28.93
N PRO A 585 -13.01 -26.28 30.24
CA PRO A 585 -12.64 -25.37 31.34
C PRO A 585 -11.12 -25.36 31.57
N ALA A 586 -10.62 -24.36 32.29
CA ALA A 586 -9.20 -24.24 32.63
C ALA A 586 -8.70 -25.54 33.31
N PRO A 587 -7.48 -26.02 32.97
CA PRO A 587 -6.96 -27.25 33.55
C PRO A 587 -6.74 -27.13 35.05
N ARG A 588 -7.01 -28.20 35.81
CA ARG A 588 -6.90 -28.19 37.28
C ARG A 588 -5.50 -28.46 37.81
N SER A 589 -4.61 -28.97 36.95
CA SER A 589 -3.22 -29.24 37.29
C SER A 589 -2.32 -29.12 36.06
N ARG A 590 -1.02 -28.99 36.30
CA ARG A 590 -0.01 -28.98 35.23
C ARG A 590 0.02 -30.28 34.42
N ASP A 591 -0.19 -31.41 35.08
CA ASP A 591 -0.24 -32.72 34.40
C ASP A 591 -1.47 -32.80 33.48
N GLU A 592 -2.64 -32.37 33.97
CA GLU A 592 -3.86 -32.29 33.15
C GLU A 592 -3.64 -31.36 31.94
N PHE A 593 -3.02 -30.19 32.16
CA PHE A 593 -2.67 -29.26 31.08
C PHE A 593 -1.74 -29.89 30.05
N ASN A 594 -0.65 -30.54 30.49
CA ASN A 594 0.31 -31.17 29.59
C ASN A 594 -0.32 -32.30 28.76
N THR A 595 -1.20 -33.11 29.34
CA THR A 595 -1.96 -34.14 28.61
C THR A 595 -2.93 -33.54 27.58
N ARG A 596 -3.58 -32.44 27.93
CA ARG A 596 -4.48 -31.74 27.00
C ARG A 596 -3.71 -31.04 25.89
N LEU A 597 -2.56 -30.45 26.22
CA LEU A 597 -1.65 -29.83 25.27
C LEU A 597 -1.11 -30.86 24.27
N SER A 598 -0.67 -32.04 24.74
CA SER A 598 -0.16 -33.09 23.84
C SER A 598 -1.24 -33.57 22.86
N THR A 599 -2.49 -33.67 23.33
CA THR A 599 -3.65 -34.04 22.49
C THR A 599 -3.97 -32.95 21.46
N ALA A 600 -3.92 -31.67 21.86
CA ALA A 600 -4.19 -30.54 20.96
C ALA A 600 -3.06 -30.29 19.94
N TRP A 601 -1.82 -30.64 20.29
CA TRP A 601 -0.63 -30.41 19.46
C TRP A 601 -0.79 -30.94 18.02
N ALA A 602 -1.22 -32.19 17.88
CA ALA A 602 -1.47 -32.81 16.58
C ALA A 602 -2.65 -32.17 15.84
N GLN A 603 -3.68 -31.69 16.57
CA GLN A 603 -4.84 -31.00 15.97
C GLN A 603 -4.46 -29.66 15.37
N TRP A 604 -3.39 -29.03 15.88
CA TRP A 604 -2.82 -27.80 15.32
C TRP A 604 -1.81 -28.06 14.20
N ASN A 605 -1.73 -29.31 13.72
CA ASN A 605 -0.78 -29.75 12.69
C ASN A 605 0.68 -29.56 13.10
N LEU A 606 0.97 -29.70 14.40
CA LEU A 606 2.34 -29.72 14.95
C LEU A 606 2.78 -31.17 15.20
N THR A 607 4.06 -31.46 15.06
CA THR A 607 4.62 -32.82 15.23
C THR A 607 5.65 -32.88 16.37
N ASN A 608 6.14 -34.09 16.66
CA ASN A 608 7.25 -34.33 17.59
C ASN A 608 7.03 -33.75 18.99
N PHE A 609 5.86 -33.91 19.60
CA PHE A 609 5.61 -33.34 20.93
C PHE A 609 6.50 -33.98 22.00
N ASP A 610 7.36 -33.16 22.63
CA ASP A 610 8.21 -33.52 23.77
C ASP A 610 8.43 -32.26 24.62
N LEU A 611 8.08 -32.31 25.91
CA LEU A 611 8.20 -31.16 26.80
C LEU A 611 9.66 -30.69 27.01
N THR A 612 10.63 -31.56 26.78
CA THR A 612 12.05 -31.27 27.00
C THR A 612 12.71 -30.60 25.81
N ARG A 613 12.18 -30.79 24.60
CA ARG A 613 12.81 -30.25 23.38
C ARG A 613 12.59 -28.74 23.24
N PRO A 614 13.51 -28.06 22.54
CA PRO A 614 13.29 -26.70 22.08
C PRO A 614 12.04 -26.55 21.20
N ILE A 615 11.33 -25.43 21.35
CA ILE A 615 10.18 -25.04 20.52
C ILE A 615 10.63 -24.06 19.41
N THR A 616 10.09 -24.22 18.20
CA THR A 616 10.32 -23.24 17.13
C THR A 616 9.45 -21.99 17.33
N ARG A 617 9.78 -20.89 16.65
CA ARG A 617 8.97 -19.67 16.68
C ARG A 617 7.57 -19.88 16.10
N ALA A 618 7.44 -20.68 15.04
CA ALA A 618 6.13 -21.02 14.47
C ALA A 618 5.28 -21.85 15.43
N GLU A 619 5.85 -22.89 16.05
CA GLU A 619 5.17 -23.71 17.05
C GLU A 619 4.71 -22.87 18.25
N LEU A 620 5.59 -21.99 18.73
CA LEU A 620 5.28 -21.09 19.84
C LEU A 620 4.17 -20.09 19.47
N ALA A 621 4.17 -19.55 18.26
CA ALA A 621 3.09 -18.67 17.79
C ALA A 621 1.74 -19.40 17.77
N VAL A 622 1.70 -20.63 17.26
CA VAL A 622 0.49 -21.49 17.26
C VAL A 622 0.01 -21.76 18.68
N MET A 623 0.94 -22.12 19.57
CA MET A 623 0.64 -22.39 20.98
C MET A 623 0.03 -21.17 21.68
N ILE A 624 0.63 -19.99 21.52
CA ILE A 624 0.13 -18.74 22.11
C ILE A 624 -1.25 -18.37 21.53
N ASP A 625 -1.40 -18.48 20.20
CA ASP A 625 -2.62 -18.09 19.51
C ASP A 625 -3.84 -18.93 19.94
N HIS A 626 -3.65 -20.24 20.14
CA HIS A 626 -4.73 -21.11 20.60
C HIS A 626 -4.98 -21.05 22.11
N LEU A 627 -3.93 -20.91 22.93
CA LEU A 627 -4.05 -21.03 24.38
C LEU A 627 -4.29 -19.70 25.08
N ALA A 628 -3.59 -18.64 24.68
CA ALA A 628 -3.79 -17.31 25.28
C ALA A 628 -4.67 -16.41 24.42
N ASN A 629 -4.60 -16.57 23.09
CA ASN A 629 -5.32 -15.77 22.10
C ASN A 629 -5.21 -14.25 22.35
N PRO A 630 -3.99 -13.70 22.47
CA PRO A 630 -3.77 -12.27 22.74
C PRO A 630 -4.35 -11.39 21.62
N PHE A 631 -4.50 -11.93 20.42
CA PHE A 631 -5.07 -11.21 19.28
C PHE A 631 -6.57 -10.91 19.43
N ALA A 632 -7.30 -11.66 20.27
CA ALA A 632 -8.70 -11.38 20.55
C ALA A 632 -8.92 -10.14 21.43
N GLU A 633 -7.86 -9.62 22.05
CA GLU A 633 -7.94 -8.36 22.80
C GLU A 633 -8.18 -7.19 21.85
N GLU A 634 -9.28 -6.47 22.09
CA GLU A 634 -9.62 -5.30 21.30
C GLU A 634 -8.68 -4.13 21.62
N ILE A 635 -8.21 -3.50 20.55
CA ILE A 635 -7.32 -2.34 20.58
C ILE A 635 -8.03 -1.14 19.97
N ASP A 636 -7.60 0.05 20.35
CA ASP A 636 -7.96 1.28 19.65
C ASP A 636 -7.21 1.41 18.31
N HIS A 637 -7.50 2.46 17.56
CA HIS A 637 -6.85 2.70 16.27
C HIS A 637 -5.37 3.11 16.39
N LYS A 638 -4.88 3.38 17.60
CA LYS A 638 -3.47 3.65 17.90
C LYS A 638 -2.72 2.39 18.39
N GLY A 639 -3.42 1.26 18.52
CA GLY A 639 -2.84 -0.02 18.91
C GLY A 639 -2.77 -0.26 20.42
N TYR A 640 -3.32 0.63 21.23
CA TYR A 640 -3.41 0.44 22.69
C TYR A 640 -4.63 -0.40 23.05
N PRO A 641 -4.57 -1.23 24.11
CA PRO A 641 -5.74 -1.94 24.60
C PRO A 641 -6.90 -0.98 24.90
N ARG A 642 -8.13 -1.32 24.49
CA ARG A 642 -9.30 -0.54 24.93
C ARG A 642 -9.52 -0.82 26.42
N VAL A 643 -9.39 0.21 27.25
CA VAL A 643 -9.76 0.12 28.67
C VAL A 643 -11.21 -0.35 28.75
N LYS A 644 -11.43 -1.47 29.45
CA LYS A 644 -12.75 -2.09 29.61
C LYS A 644 -13.69 -1.24 30.47
#